data_AF-A0A8R2LUS9-F1
#
_entry.id   AF-A0A8R2LUS9-F1
#
_cell.length_a   1.000
_cell.length_b   1.000
_cell.length_c   1.000
_cell.angle_alpha   90.00
_cell.angle_beta   90.00
_cell.angle_gamma   90.00
#
_symmetry.space_group_name_H-M   'P 1'
#
loop_
_entity.id
_entity.type
_entity.pdbx_description
1 polymer ?
#
loop_
_entity_poly.entity_id
_entity_poly.type
_entity_poly.pdbx_seq_one_letter_code
_entity_poly.pdbx_strand_id
1 'polypeptide(L)'
;MFLSRFLSTILLVLPHFGLLRCDSTQYEDKFLYFAYGSNLLAKRIHINNPTAIFYSTAKLQDYRLDFNMYTELWNGNAATIVEDPGEYVWGDLWLINNSDLKSLDEQELVGSGGYFARNVTVTTPGGKQLQARTYQETVDPPKLKEGELLPEDRRPSNTYLGVIILGAFESNLPSEYIGKLFNFVTNGNTASKPILEQLGYPFNVKHLQVYTTKPTPLIQSRKAEAMQNVHKEINDHFAHLKKQYKIKTSKFIPVQQALIASLNSTITELENIWNTVDNWVDNESLFPDKNGDPGRILHAIKSSPIALVDNAPKGTQLKLLLILESKQKVLFKPKRYNLTEVIKGPVYAGFDRYNSEVFAYYLGMVLNMRWIAPAVTMRINVENDILPVATLGLKNTMVKNGKEEWKLSHTLSLQRILNLIDVAIFDFLIQNGDRHHYEVYKNRIVILDNGKGLGNPMVDILDVLAPLYQCCIINLQTWQNLQLLSGGSLTETIKILSSFQGEKLATEEHFEAIERRLLKVYATVQYCIEKYGTEKVFKHNIELMLNSFSRKMMDPIKDTFLYFAYGSNLFKKRIRINNPTAEFLGVGRLDNHQLDFIKYSEHWRGASATIIPTEHAHVWGAIWRLHDQDLPSLDRQEGVDTNWYFAKSVNVMTSDGVSVQCRTYQQTINPPLRKNGEELPLERRPCITYLDCIIKGAVECELPEYYIEELKKIPHNGQIASAKMLEKLNSQ
;
A
#
# COMPACT_ATOMS: atom_id res chain seq x y z
N MET A 1 2.29 -14.81 45.86
CA MET A 1 1.44 -13.95 46.74
C MET A 1 1.94 -12.52 46.67
N PHE A 2 1.36 -11.71 45.78
CA PHE A 2 1.24 -10.25 45.95
C PHE A 2 0.18 -9.78 44.94
N LEU A 3 -1.01 -9.47 45.43
CA LEU A 3 -2.08 -8.90 44.60
C LEU A 3 -1.75 -7.43 44.33
N SER A 4 -1.93 -6.98 43.10
CA SER A 4 -2.40 -5.61 42.84
C SER A 4 -3.49 -5.65 41.77
N ARG A 5 -4.47 -4.75 41.92
CA ARG A 5 -5.79 -4.88 41.30
C ARG A 5 -5.84 -4.19 39.92
N PHE A 6 -6.63 -4.75 39.00
CA PHE A 6 -6.97 -4.27 37.65
C PHE A 6 -5.87 -4.37 36.56
N LEU A 7 -6.24 -4.93 35.41
CA LEU A 7 -5.46 -4.99 34.16
C LEU A 7 -6.32 -4.48 32.99
N SER A 8 -5.78 -3.60 32.12
CA SER A 8 -6.50 -2.95 31.01
C SER A 8 -6.08 -3.47 29.60
N THR A 9 -7.02 -4.00 28.77
CA THR A 9 -7.21 -3.97 27.26
C THR A 9 -6.09 -4.35 26.26
N ILE A 10 -6.29 -4.73 24.96
CA ILE A 10 -7.36 -4.48 23.93
C ILE A 10 -7.58 -5.62 22.89
N LEU A 11 -8.74 -5.58 22.16
CA LEU A 11 -9.57 -6.49 21.31
C LEU A 11 -9.55 -6.24 19.73
N LEU A 12 -9.96 -7.18 18.83
CA LEU A 12 -9.92 -7.15 17.30
C LEU A 12 -10.95 -8.02 16.45
N VAL A 13 -11.65 -7.47 15.43
CA VAL A 13 -12.80 -8.07 14.65
C VAL A 13 -12.49 -8.47 13.18
N LEU A 14 -13.04 -9.58 12.63
CA LEU A 14 -13.02 -9.97 11.19
C LEU A 14 -14.23 -10.84 10.71
N PRO A 15 -14.79 -10.66 9.47
CA PRO A 15 -15.85 -11.50 8.85
C PRO A 15 -15.34 -12.56 7.81
N HIS A 16 -16.25 -13.33 7.19
CA HIS A 16 -16.00 -14.58 6.42
C HIS A 16 -16.09 -14.46 4.88
N PHE A 17 -15.50 -15.42 4.12
CA PHE A 17 -15.43 -15.44 2.65
C PHE A 17 -15.95 -16.73 2.01
N GLY A 18 -16.45 -16.64 0.75
CA GLY A 18 -16.86 -17.76 -0.11
C GLY A 18 -15.98 -17.94 -1.36
N LEU A 19 -15.99 -19.15 -1.93
CA LEU A 19 -15.12 -19.60 -3.03
C LEU A 19 -15.73 -19.38 -4.44
N LEU A 20 -14.88 -19.17 -5.44
CA LEU A 20 -15.18 -19.35 -6.87
C LEU A 20 -14.29 -20.45 -7.46
N ARG A 21 -14.88 -21.30 -8.32
CA ARG A 21 -14.19 -22.35 -9.09
C ARG A 21 -13.69 -21.81 -10.43
N CYS A 22 -12.73 -22.52 -11.02
CA CYS A 22 -12.39 -22.39 -12.45
C CYS A 22 -12.30 -23.80 -13.06
N ASP A 23 -12.75 -23.94 -14.31
CA ASP A 23 -12.96 -25.22 -14.99
C ASP A 23 -11.68 -25.79 -15.63
N SER A 24 -11.74 -27.09 -15.94
CA SER A 24 -10.67 -27.88 -16.53
C SER A 24 -10.95 -28.27 -17.97
N THR A 25 -9.98 -28.07 -18.89
CA THR A 25 -9.69 -28.99 -20.02
C THR A 25 -8.44 -28.55 -20.80
N GLN A 26 -7.30 -29.22 -20.59
CA GLN A 26 -6.22 -29.50 -21.56
C GLN A 26 -5.09 -30.32 -20.88
N TYR A 27 -4.17 -30.86 -21.68
CA TYR A 27 -3.01 -31.73 -21.34
C TYR A 27 -3.31 -33.24 -21.17
N GLU A 28 -3.19 -34.00 -22.27
CA GLU A 28 -3.19 -35.48 -22.26
C GLU A 28 -1.79 -36.13 -22.24
N ASP A 29 -0.70 -35.36 -22.45
CA ASP A 29 0.67 -35.91 -22.59
C ASP A 29 1.65 -35.42 -21.51
N LYS A 30 1.15 -35.18 -20.29
CA LYS A 30 1.94 -34.75 -19.14
C LYS A 30 1.54 -35.48 -17.87
N PHE A 31 2.52 -35.75 -17.01
CA PHE A 31 2.30 -36.32 -15.68
C PHE A 31 2.67 -35.31 -14.58
N LEU A 32 2.11 -35.51 -13.39
CA LEU A 32 2.49 -34.78 -12.19
C LEU A 32 3.62 -35.51 -11.46
N TYR A 33 4.69 -34.79 -11.15
CA TYR A 33 5.80 -35.24 -10.32
C TYR A 33 5.82 -34.47 -9.00
N PHE A 34 5.86 -35.17 -7.88
CA PHE A 34 5.97 -34.61 -6.53
C PHE A 34 7.43 -34.64 -6.05
N ALA A 35 8.06 -33.47 -6.05
CA ALA A 35 9.42 -33.25 -5.58
C ALA A 35 9.44 -32.87 -4.09
N TYR A 36 10.27 -33.53 -3.28
CA TYR A 36 10.48 -33.21 -1.86
C TYR A 36 11.96 -33.10 -1.46
N GLY A 37 12.88 -33.57 -2.32
CA GLY A 37 14.33 -33.51 -2.13
C GLY A 37 14.96 -32.34 -2.91
N SER A 38 16.16 -32.54 -3.48
CA SER A 38 16.85 -31.43 -4.18
C SER A 38 16.09 -30.83 -5.37
N ASN A 39 15.17 -31.58 -5.99
CA ASN A 39 14.33 -31.13 -7.09
C ASN A 39 13.20 -30.15 -6.66
N LEU A 40 13.10 -29.78 -5.38
CA LEU A 40 12.35 -28.60 -4.93
C LEU A 40 12.92 -27.30 -5.55
N LEU A 41 14.24 -27.20 -5.69
CA LEU A 41 14.86 -26.01 -6.27
C LEU A 41 14.64 -26.02 -7.80
N ALA A 42 13.99 -24.99 -8.35
CA ALA A 42 13.66 -24.98 -9.78
C ALA A 42 14.93 -25.10 -10.63
N LYS A 43 16.01 -24.43 -10.23
CA LYS A 43 17.31 -24.53 -10.90
C LYS A 43 17.89 -25.96 -10.91
N ARG A 44 17.56 -26.81 -9.94
CA ARG A 44 18.04 -28.20 -9.85
C ARG A 44 17.25 -29.16 -10.74
N ILE A 45 15.91 -29.04 -10.77
CA ILE A 45 15.07 -29.90 -11.62
C ILE A 45 15.27 -29.60 -13.11
N HIS A 46 15.42 -28.32 -13.48
CA HIS A 46 15.64 -27.89 -14.87
C HIS A 46 17.02 -28.27 -15.46
N ILE A 47 17.95 -28.87 -14.69
CA ILE A 47 19.25 -29.30 -15.23
C ILE A 47 19.08 -30.36 -16.32
N ASN A 48 18.25 -31.39 -16.09
CA ASN A 48 17.93 -32.42 -17.09
C ASN A 48 16.46 -32.43 -17.52
N ASN A 49 15.58 -31.63 -16.89
CA ASN A 49 14.15 -31.57 -17.21
C ASN A 49 13.71 -30.11 -17.49
N PRO A 50 14.21 -29.47 -18.57
CA PRO A 50 13.97 -28.06 -18.85
C PRO A 50 12.51 -27.74 -19.22
N THR A 51 11.65 -28.75 -19.41
CA THR A 51 10.21 -28.59 -19.72
C THR A 51 9.32 -28.57 -18.48
N ALA A 52 9.87 -28.79 -17.28
CA ALA A 52 9.11 -28.92 -16.04
C ALA A 52 8.39 -27.62 -15.66
N ILE A 53 7.06 -27.62 -15.67
CA ILE A 53 6.24 -26.45 -15.31
C ILE A 53 5.78 -26.60 -13.86
N PHE A 54 6.04 -25.61 -13.01
CA PHE A 54 5.48 -25.59 -11.65
C PHE A 54 3.95 -25.56 -11.70
N TYR A 55 3.30 -26.51 -11.03
CA TYR A 55 1.84 -26.66 -11.01
C TYR A 55 1.23 -26.15 -9.70
N SER A 56 1.73 -26.62 -8.56
CA SER A 56 1.25 -26.23 -7.22
C SER A 56 2.18 -26.78 -6.14
N THR A 57 2.10 -26.26 -4.92
CA THR A 57 2.61 -27.01 -3.75
C THR A 57 1.59 -28.07 -3.34
N ALA A 58 2.03 -29.14 -2.66
CA ALA A 58 1.14 -30.15 -2.14
C ALA A 58 1.67 -30.82 -0.86
N LYS A 59 0.73 -31.37 -0.08
CA LYS A 59 0.97 -32.17 1.12
C LYS A 59 0.80 -33.65 0.78
N LEU A 60 1.84 -34.44 0.97
CA LEU A 60 1.78 -35.88 1.10
C LEU A 60 1.52 -36.22 2.58
N GLN A 61 0.42 -36.90 2.85
CA GLN A 61 0.00 -37.28 4.20
C GLN A 61 0.45 -38.71 4.52
N ASP A 62 0.79 -38.99 5.78
CA ASP A 62 1.22 -40.30 6.30
C ASP A 62 2.59 -40.77 5.78
N TYR A 63 3.46 -39.82 5.48
CA TYR A 63 4.88 -40.02 5.20
C TYR A 63 5.72 -39.02 5.99
N ARG A 64 6.91 -39.42 6.45
CA ARG A 64 7.95 -38.51 6.96
C ARG A 64 9.02 -38.25 5.90
N LEU A 65 9.68 -37.10 5.99
CA LEU A 65 10.95 -36.84 5.29
C LEU A 65 12.10 -37.41 6.13
N ASP A 66 13.05 -38.08 5.48
CA ASP A 66 14.22 -38.67 6.15
C ASP A 66 15.45 -38.65 5.22
N PHE A 67 16.62 -39.05 5.74
CA PHE A 67 17.89 -39.08 5.00
C PHE A 67 18.63 -40.40 5.24
N ASN A 68 19.18 -40.98 4.16
CA ASN A 68 19.80 -42.30 4.22
C ASN A 68 20.92 -42.55 3.21
N MET A 69 20.72 -42.43 1.89
CA MET A 69 21.77 -42.80 0.91
C MET A 69 22.88 -41.75 0.77
N TYR A 70 24.13 -42.07 1.16
CA TYR A 70 25.27 -41.19 0.89
C TYR A 70 25.53 -41.06 -0.62
N THR A 71 25.80 -39.84 -1.09
CA THR A 71 26.19 -39.57 -2.48
C THR A 71 27.43 -38.69 -2.57
N GLU A 72 28.37 -39.04 -3.45
CA GLU A 72 29.58 -38.24 -3.72
C GLU A 72 29.23 -36.88 -4.35
N LEU A 73 28.17 -36.83 -5.18
CA LEU A 73 27.70 -35.59 -5.79
C LEU A 73 27.42 -34.51 -4.74
N TRP A 74 26.76 -34.89 -3.65
CA TRP A 74 26.37 -33.99 -2.57
C TRP A 74 27.32 -33.99 -1.37
N ASN A 75 28.30 -34.91 -1.30
CA ASN A 75 29.15 -35.18 -0.13
C ASN A 75 28.33 -35.41 1.17
N GLY A 76 27.19 -36.07 1.04
CA GLY A 76 26.27 -36.34 2.14
C GLY A 76 25.05 -37.14 1.71
N ASN A 77 24.20 -37.43 2.68
CA ASN A 77 23.05 -38.31 2.50
C ASN A 77 21.91 -37.61 1.77
N ALA A 78 21.35 -38.30 0.78
CA ALA A 78 20.18 -37.90 0.00
C ALA A 78 18.90 -38.02 0.83
N ALA A 79 17.79 -37.54 0.28
CA ALA A 79 16.52 -37.43 1.00
C ALA A 79 15.53 -38.49 0.50
N THR A 80 14.83 -39.14 1.42
CA THR A 80 13.78 -40.12 1.13
C THR A 80 12.48 -39.76 1.84
N ILE A 81 11.38 -40.32 1.36
CA ILE A 81 10.11 -40.36 2.08
C ILE A 81 9.90 -41.77 2.62
N VAL A 82 9.37 -41.90 3.83
CA VAL A 82 9.02 -43.20 4.41
C VAL A 82 7.63 -43.14 5.01
N GLU A 83 6.83 -44.19 4.83
CA GLU A 83 5.49 -44.30 5.43
C GLU A 83 5.56 -44.12 6.96
N ASP A 84 4.70 -43.24 7.47
CA ASP A 84 4.65 -42.89 8.88
C ASP A 84 3.29 -42.23 9.22
N PRO A 85 2.32 -42.99 9.75
CA PRO A 85 0.96 -42.50 10.00
C PRO A 85 0.93 -41.26 10.91
N GLY A 86 0.26 -40.21 10.45
CA GLY A 86 0.15 -38.92 11.13
C GLY A 86 1.22 -37.89 10.76
N GLU A 87 2.39 -38.31 10.25
CA GLU A 87 3.38 -37.39 9.70
C GLU A 87 2.99 -36.87 8.32
N TYR A 88 3.75 -35.90 7.82
CA TYR A 88 3.54 -35.36 6.48
C TYR A 88 4.80 -34.76 5.84
N VAL A 89 4.82 -34.81 4.51
CA VAL A 89 5.84 -34.22 3.65
C VAL A 89 5.18 -33.15 2.78
N TRP A 90 5.70 -31.93 2.81
CA TRP A 90 5.36 -30.93 1.80
C TRP A 90 6.38 -30.95 0.66
N GLY A 91 5.87 -30.71 -0.53
CA GLY A 91 6.68 -30.67 -1.75
C GLY A 91 5.98 -30.00 -2.91
N ASP A 92 6.66 -29.99 -4.05
CA ASP A 92 6.24 -29.30 -5.25
C ASP A 92 5.70 -30.27 -6.29
N LEU A 93 4.54 -29.94 -6.85
CA LEU A 93 4.02 -30.57 -8.04
C LEU A 93 4.57 -29.87 -9.28
N TRP A 94 5.34 -30.63 -10.06
CA TRP A 94 5.81 -30.27 -11.38
C TRP A 94 4.97 -31.02 -12.43
N LEU A 95 4.56 -30.31 -13.47
CA LEU A 95 3.92 -30.89 -14.65
C LEU A 95 5.00 -31.12 -15.72
N ILE A 96 5.29 -32.39 -16.00
CA ILE A 96 6.40 -32.83 -16.85
C ILE A 96 5.85 -33.63 -18.04
N ASN A 97 6.45 -33.47 -19.22
CA ASN A 97 6.07 -34.25 -20.41
C ASN A 97 6.44 -35.73 -20.24
N ASN A 98 5.63 -36.65 -20.76
CA ASN A 98 5.94 -38.08 -20.67
C ASN A 98 7.27 -38.48 -21.35
N SER A 99 7.74 -37.69 -22.33
CA SER A 99 9.05 -37.84 -22.97
C SER A 99 10.23 -37.76 -21.99
N ASP A 100 10.09 -36.97 -20.93
CA ASP A 100 11.17 -36.60 -20.01
C ASP A 100 11.20 -37.53 -18.77
N LEU A 101 10.36 -38.58 -18.77
CA LEU A 101 10.30 -39.57 -17.71
C LEU A 101 11.65 -40.29 -17.50
N LYS A 102 12.34 -40.63 -18.60
CA LYS A 102 13.63 -41.32 -18.56
C LYS A 102 14.76 -40.45 -18.00
N SER A 103 14.80 -39.17 -18.37
CA SER A 103 15.78 -38.22 -17.82
C SER A 103 15.54 -37.93 -16.34
N LEU A 104 14.28 -37.97 -15.88
CA LEU A 104 13.94 -37.85 -14.47
C LEU A 104 14.34 -39.11 -13.68
N ASP A 105 14.06 -40.32 -14.19
CA ASP A 105 14.48 -41.59 -13.57
C ASP A 105 16.01 -41.70 -13.48
N GLU A 106 16.75 -41.26 -14.51
CA GLU A 106 18.22 -41.20 -14.50
C GLU A 106 18.75 -40.15 -13.49
N GLN A 107 18.08 -38.99 -13.38
CA GLN A 107 18.45 -37.92 -12.43
C GLN A 107 18.27 -38.30 -10.96
N GLU A 108 17.30 -39.17 -10.66
CA GLU A 108 16.96 -39.65 -9.31
C GLU A 108 17.61 -41.01 -8.99
N LEU A 109 18.64 -41.41 -9.76
CA LEU A 109 19.46 -42.61 -9.51
C LEU A 109 18.67 -43.95 -9.50
N VAL A 110 17.52 -44.00 -10.18
CA VAL A 110 16.67 -45.19 -10.29
C VAL A 110 17.41 -46.33 -11.01
N GLY A 111 18.12 -46.01 -12.10
CA GLY A 111 18.91 -46.98 -12.85
C GLY A 111 20.09 -47.62 -12.07
N SER A 112 20.52 -46.97 -10.98
CA SER A 112 21.52 -47.49 -10.02
C SER A 112 20.90 -48.22 -8.82
N GLY A 113 19.57 -48.38 -8.78
CA GLY A 113 18.87 -49.11 -7.72
C GLY A 113 18.74 -48.37 -6.38
N GLY A 114 19.12 -47.09 -6.31
CA GLY A 114 19.09 -46.32 -5.08
C GLY A 114 17.68 -45.82 -4.70
N TYR A 115 16.87 -45.51 -5.70
CA TYR A 115 15.48 -45.13 -5.57
C TYR A 115 14.59 -45.99 -6.48
N PHE A 116 13.32 -46.12 -6.11
CA PHE A 116 12.27 -46.60 -7.01
C PHE A 116 11.17 -45.53 -7.17
N ALA A 117 10.50 -45.55 -8.31
CA ALA A 117 9.39 -44.66 -8.58
C ALA A 117 8.09 -45.19 -7.95
N ARG A 118 7.30 -44.29 -7.38
CA ARG A 118 6.01 -44.60 -6.75
C ARG A 118 4.95 -43.57 -7.12
N ASN A 119 3.70 -44.00 -7.29
CA ASN A 119 2.57 -43.08 -7.39
C ASN A 119 2.01 -42.82 -6.00
N VAL A 120 1.81 -41.55 -5.66
CA VAL A 120 1.29 -41.08 -4.38
C VAL A 120 0.12 -40.12 -4.58
N THR A 121 -0.79 -40.08 -3.61
CA THR A 121 -1.89 -39.10 -3.57
C THR A 121 -1.48 -37.93 -2.69
N VAL A 122 -1.49 -36.73 -3.24
CA VAL A 122 -1.14 -35.49 -2.52
C VAL A 122 -2.29 -34.50 -2.54
N THR A 123 -2.37 -33.65 -1.50
CA THR A 123 -3.43 -32.65 -1.34
C THR A 123 -2.86 -31.24 -1.54
N THR A 124 -3.37 -30.48 -2.50
CA THR A 124 -2.97 -29.07 -2.70
C THR A 124 -3.54 -28.17 -1.60
N PRO A 125 -3.01 -26.94 -1.40
CA PRO A 125 -3.56 -25.97 -0.43
C PRO A 125 -5.06 -25.66 -0.60
N GLY A 126 -5.63 -25.87 -1.80
CA GLY A 126 -7.07 -25.73 -2.05
C GLY A 126 -7.91 -26.97 -1.68
N GLY A 127 -7.33 -27.98 -1.03
CA GLY A 127 -8.00 -29.22 -0.65
C GLY A 127 -8.20 -30.22 -1.80
N LYS A 128 -7.64 -29.96 -2.99
CA LYS A 128 -7.75 -30.87 -4.14
C LYS A 128 -6.75 -32.01 -4.01
N GLN A 129 -7.22 -33.24 -4.02
CA GLN A 129 -6.37 -34.43 -4.10
C GLN A 129 -5.97 -34.71 -5.55
N LEU A 130 -4.70 -35.08 -5.76
CA LEU A 130 -4.08 -35.34 -7.05
C LEU A 130 -3.17 -36.57 -6.96
N GLN A 131 -3.13 -37.39 -8.02
CA GLN A 131 -2.12 -38.44 -8.18
C GLN A 131 -0.85 -37.82 -8.77
N ALA A 132 0.31 -38.16 -8.21
CA ALA A 132 1.61 -37.75 -8.71
C ALA A 132 2.65 -38.89 -8.57
N ARG A 133 3.59 -38.96 -9.51
CA ARG A 133 4.80 -39.78 -9.38
C ARG A 133 5.73 -39.12 -8.37
N THR A 134 6.41 -39.90 -7.54
CA THR A 134 7.51 -39.48 -6.69
C THR A 134 8.56 -40.59 -6.63
N TYR A 135 9.65 -40.38 -5.91
CA TYR A 135 10.67 -41.39 -5.68
C TYR A 135 10.78 -41.70 -4.19
N GLN A 136 11.19 -42.92 -3.86
CA GLN A 136 11.47 -43.38 -2.50
C GLN A 136 12.77 -44.19 -2.55
N GLU A 137 13.67 -44.03 -1.57
CA GLU A 137 14.88 -44.86 -1.51
C GLU A 137 14.51 -46.33 -1.34
N THR A 138 15.28 -47.23 -1.95
CA THR A 138 15.02 -48.69 -1.91
C THR A 138 15.20 -49.29 -0.50
N VAL A 139 15.85 -48.57 0.42
CA VAL A 139 16.08 -48.96 1.81
C VAL A 139 15.54 -47.87 2.73
N ASP A 140 14.46 -48.15 3.45
CA ASP A 140 13.85 -47.21 4.39
C ASP A 140 14.70 -47.06 5.67
N PRO A 141 15.13 -45.84 6.05
CA PRO A 141 15.82 -45.61 7.31
C PRO A 141 14.89 -45.82 8.53
N PRO A 142 15.41 -46.33 9.66
CA PRO A 142 14.63 -46.51 10.88
C PRO A 142 14.17 -45.16 11.45
N LYS A 143 12.91 -45.12 11.90
CA LYS A 143 12.31 -43.96 12.56
C LYS A 143 13.06 -43.63 13.85
N LEU A 144 13.46 -42.36 14.00
CA LEU A 144 14.09 -41.83 15.21
C LEU A 144 13.07 -41.74 16.37
N LYS A 145 13.52 -41.84 17.62
CA LYS A 145 12.66 -41.55 18.77
C LYS A 145 12.50 -40.03 18.94
N GLU A 146 11.46 -39.64 19.67
CA GLU A 146 11.19 -38.24 19.97
C GLU A 146 12.40 -37.58 20.67
N GLY A 147 12.93 -36.52 20.06
CA GLY A 147 14.12 -35.81 20.54
C GLY A 147 15.48 -36.37 20.09
N GLU A 148 15.54 -37.51 19.38
CA GLU A 148 16.78 -38.00 18.78
C GLU A 148 17.16 -37.19 17.51
N LEU A 149 18.45 -36.90 17.35
CA LEU A 149 19.01 -36.25 16.15
C LEU A 149 19.43 -37.32 15.12
N LEU A 150 19.56 -36.94 13.84
CA LEU A 150 20.12 -37.83 12.82
C LEU A 150 21.52 -38.35 13.24
N PRO A 151 21.77 -39.68 13.17
CA PRO A 151 23.10 -40.24 13.38
C PRO A 151 24.03 -39.81 12.24
N GLU A 152 25.34 -39.81 12.50
CA GLU A 152 26.32 -39.12 11.63
C GLU A 152 26.37 -39.66 10.20
N ASP A 153 26.14 -40.97 10.06
CA ASP A 153 26.07 -41.73 8.81
C ASP A 153 24.81 -41.46 7.98
N ARG A 154 23.82 -40.74 8.51
CA ARG A 154 22.57 -40.31 7.84
C ARG A 154 22.49 -38.81 7.59
N ARG A 155 23.50 -38.01 7.93
CA ARG A 155 23.40 -36.54 7.87
C ARG A 155 23.61 -35.98 6.45
N PRO A 156 22.70 -35.14 5.94
CA PRO A 156 22.91 -34.43 4.68
C PRO A 156 24.10 -33.47 4.76
N SER A 157 24.64 -33.07 3.61
CA SER A 157 25.64 -31.99 3.57
C SER A 157 25.00 -30.61 3.75
N ASN A 158 25.81 -29.61 4.14
CA ASN A 158 25.34 -28.23 4.28
C ASN A 158 24.74 -27.72 2.96
N THR A 159 25.37 -28.05 1.83
CA THR A 159 24.88 -27.65 0.52
C THR A 159 23.59 -28.38 0.15
N TYR A 160 23.48 -29.68 0.41
CA TYR A 160 22.30 -30.46 0.04
C TYR A 160 21.06 -30.01 0.81
N LEU A 161 21.16 -29.91 2.14
CA LEU A 161 20.07 -29.38 2.96
C LEU A 161 19.75 -27.93 2.59
N GLY A 162 20.77 -27.12 2.30
CA GLY A 162 20.60 -25.76 1.77
C GLY A 162 19.83 -25.71 0.45
N VAL A 163 20.04 -26.65 -0.48
CA VAL A 163 19.28 -26.73 -1.75
C VAL A 163 17.81 -27.11 -1.51
N ILE A 164 17.54 -28.07 -0.62
CA ILE A 164 16.17 -28.45 -0.24
C ILE A 164 15.44 -27.24 0.38
N ILE A 165 16.08 -26.56 1.33
CA ILE A 165 15.54 -25.36 2.00
C ILE A 165 15.31 -24.21 1.00
N LEU A 166 16.26 -23.95 0.09
CA LEU A 166 16.10 -22.91 -0.92
C LEU A 166 14.96 -23.19 -1.89
N GLY A 167 14.77 -24.43 -2.33
CA GLY A 167 13.62 -24.83 -3.13
C GLY A 167 12.30 -24.69 -2.37
N ALA A 168 12.28 -25.12 -1.10
CA ALA A 168 11.11 -24.96 -0.24
C ALA A 168 10.71 -23.47 -0.05
N PHE A 169 11.69 -22.56 0.03
CA PHE A 169 11.45 -21.11 0.01
C PHE A 169 10.98 -20.61 -1.36
N GLU A 170 11.60 -21.04 -2.47
CA GLU A 170 11.25 -20.62 -3.83
C GLU A 170 9.78 -20.91 -4.13
N SER A 171 9.32 -22.13 -3.82
CA SER A 171 7.95 -22.59 -4.05
C SER A 171 6.96 -22.20 -2.95
N ASN A 172 7.40 -21.51 -1.90
CA ASN A 172 6.58 -21.07 -0.76
C ASN A 172 5.87 -22.23 -0.02
N LEU A 173 6.61 -23.31 0.27
CA LEU A 173 6.14 -24.36 1.19
C LEU A 173 5.82 -23.77 2.58
N PRO A 174 4.96 -24.41 3.40
CA PRO A 174 4.59 -23.85 4.71
C PRO A 174 5.79 -23.66 5.63
N SER A 175 5.79 -22.52 6.34
CA SER A 175 6.84 -22.12 7.29
C SER A 175 7.11 -23.17 8.38
N GLU A 176 6.07 -23.81 8.91
CA GLU A 176 6.21 -24.94 9.86
C GLU A 176 7.08 -26.06 9.26
N TYR A 177 6.85 -26.42 8.00
CA TYR A 177 7.58 -27.48 7.32
C TYR A 177 9.01 -27.04 6.96
N ILE A 178 9.21 -25.80 6.51
CA ILE A 178 10.56 -25.24 6.32
C ILE A 178 11.32 -25.22 7.67
N GLY A 179 10.63 -24.91 8.77
CA GLY A 179 11.16 -25.04 10.13
C GLY A 179 11.57 -26.48 10.49
N LYS A 180 10.76 -27.48 10.11
CA LYS A 180 11.15 -28.91 10.21
C LYS A 180 12.44 -29.18 9.43
N LEU A 181 12.61 -28.63 8.22
CA LEU A 181 13.85 -28.79 7.42
C LEU A 181 15.08 -28.21 8.14
N PHE A 182 14.97 -27.05 8.77
CA PHE A 182 16.07 -26.43 9.52
C PHE A 182 16.52 -27.21 10.76
N ASN A 183 15.71 -28.13 11.28
CA ASN A 183 16.04 -28.94 12.45
C ASN A 183 16.94 -30.16 12.11
N PHE A 184 17.13 -30.50 10.83
CA PHE A 184 18.04 -31.58 10.45
C PHE A 184 19.50 -31.17 10.62
N VAL A 185 20.23 -31.95 11.41
CA VAL A 185 21.68 -31.79 11.59
C VAL A 185 22.43 -32.30 10.37
N THR A 186 23.43 -31.52 9.92
CA THR A 186 24.25 -31.82 8.75
C THR A 186 25.58 -32.47 9.13
N ASN A 187 26.27 -33.06 8.15
CA ASN A 187 27.64 -33.57 8.31
C ASN A 187 28.73 -32.49 8.16
N GLY A 188 28.34 -31.22 7.96
CA GLY A 188 29.26 -30.09 7.79
C GLY A 188 29.90 -29.94 6.40
N ASN A 189 29.75 -30.91 5.49
CA ASN A 189 30.41 -30.90 4.18
C ASN A 189 29.76 -29.92 3.19
N THR A 190 30.51 -29.54 2.16
CA THR A 190 30.03 -28.85 0.96
C THR A 190 29.93 -29.86 -0.19
N ALA A 191 28.94 -29.73 -1.07
CA ALA A 191 28.77 -30.62 -2.23
C ALA A 191 29.96 -30.56 -3.22
N SER A 192 30.02 -31.53 -4.12
CA SER A 192 31.09 -31.63 -5.12
C SER A 192 31.12 -30.43 -6.09
N LYS A 193 32.31 -30.08 -6.58
CA LYS A 193 32.50 -28.93 -7.49
C LYS A 193 31.57 -28.93 -8.73
N PRO A 194 31.29 -30.06 -9.43
CA PRO A 194 30.42 -30.06 -10.59
C PRO A 194 28.99 -29.58 -10.31
N ILE A 195 28.36 -30.03 -9.22
CA ILE A 195 26.99 -29.62 -8.89
C ILE A 195 26.96 -28.17 -8.37
N LEU A 196 28.01 -27.71 -7.67
CA LEU A 196 28.16 -26.30 -7.30
C LEU A 196 28.22 -25.39 -8.53
N GLU A 197 28.97 -25.76 -9.57
CA GLU A 197 29.10 -24.99 -10.80
C GLU A 197 27.78 -24.97 -11.60
N GLN A 198 27.11 -26.12 -11.75
CA GLN A 198 25.78 -26.20 -12.40
C GLN A 198 24.73 -25.34 -11.67
N LEU A 199 24.72 -25.39 -10.33
CA LEU A 199 23.83 -24.56 -9.51
C LEU A 199 24.27 -23.10 -9.41
N GLY A 200 25.48 -22.75 -9.86
CA GLY A 200 26.03 -21.39 -9.78
C GLY A 200 26.24 -20.94 -8.34
N TYR A 201 26.83 -21.81 -7.51
CA TYR A 201 27.09 -21.60 -6.09
C TYR A 201 28.44 -20.87 -5.85
N PRO A 202 28.52 -19.93 -4.88
CA PRO A 202 27.44 -19.42 -4.03
C PRO A 202 26.43 -18.63 -4.87
N PHE A 203 25.14 -18.91 -4.65
CA PHE A 203 24.04 -18.37 -5.45
C PHE A 203 24.14 -16.84 -5.57
N ASN A 204 24.12 -16.30 -6.79
CA ASN A 204 24.34 -14.88 -7.02
C ASN A 204 23.15 -14.05 -6.51
N VAL A 205 23.33 -13.38 -5.36
CA VAL A 205 22.26 -12.87 -4.48
C VAL A 205 21.60 -11.57 -4.98
N LYS A 206 21.04 -11.60 -6.20
CA LYS A 206 20.09 -10.56 -6.69
C LYS A 206 18.62 -10.95 -6.50
N HIS A 207 18.30 -12.21 -6.22
CA HIS A 207 16.91 -12.72 -6.18
C HIS A 207 16.49 -13.44 -4.89
N LEU A 208 17.36 -13.58 -3.88
CA LEU A 208 17.06 -14.29 -2.63
C LEU A 208 17.57 -13.50 -1.42
N GLN A 209 16.69 -12.92 -0.59
CA GLN A 209 17.06 -12.28 0.68
C GLN A 209 16.15 -12.73 1.82
N VAL A 210 16.64 -13.65 2.67
CA VAL A 210 16.53 -13.58 4.14
C VAL A 210 17.85 -14.11 4.73
N TYR A 211 18.23 -13.64 5.91
CA TYR A 211 19.57 -13.72 6.48
C TYR A 211 19.79 -14.88 7.45
N THR A 212 20.97 -15.50 7.41
CA THR A 212 21.77 -15.75 8.63
C THR A 212 23.25 -15.37 8.38
N THR A 213 24.01 -15.09 9.43
CA THR A 213 25.13 -14.11 9.37
C THR A 213 26.55 -14.71 9.35
N LYS A 214 27.38 -14.21 8.41
CA LYS A 214 28.62 -13.46 8.73
C LYS A 214 29.16 -12.74 7.48
N PRO A 215 29.38 -11.40 7.50
CA PRO A 215 29.79 -10.63 6.32
C PRO A 215 31.31 -10.47 6.20
N THR A 216 31.80 -10.38 4.95
CA THR A 216 33.19 -10.03 4.64
C THR A 216 33.43 -8.52 4.85
N PRO A 217 34.56 -8.07 5.47
CA PRO A 217 34.65 -6.70 6.03
C PRO A 217 34.51 -5.53 5.03
N LEU A 218 34.87 -5.72 3.76
CA LEU A 218 35.07 -4.62 2.79
C LEU A 218 33.79 -4.07 2.12
N ILE A 219 32.66 -4.78 2.21
CA ILE A 219 31.39 -4.35 1.59
C ILE A 219 30.46 -3.65 2.62
N GLN A 220 30.61 -3.98 3.91
CA GLN A 220 29.83 -3.33 4.97
C GLN A 220 30.22 -1.88 5.19
N SER A 221 31.51 -1.53 5.16
CA SER A 221 31.98 -0.14 5.36
C SER A 221 31.29 0.83 4.40
N ARG A 222 31.41 0.60 3.08
CA ARG A 222 30.83 1.49 2.05
C ARG A 222 29.30 1.63 2.13
N LYS A 223 28.56 0.58 2.50
CA LYS A 223 27.10 0.67 2.68
C LYS A 223 26.71 1.36 3.99
N ALA A 224 27.44 1.12 5.08
CA ALA A 224 27.23 1.80 6.35
C ALA A 224 27.57 3.29 6.25
N GLU A 225 28.69 3.65 5.62
CA GLU A 225 29.10 5.03 5.30
C GLU A 225 28.03 5.74 4.45
N ALA A 226 27.55 5.11 3.37
CA ALA A 226 26.51 5.70 2.54
C ALA A 226 25.19 5.95 3.30
N MET A 227 24.79 5.04 4.20
CA MET A 227 23.56 5.20 4.99
C MET A 227 23.73 6.23 6.13
N GLN A 228 24.90 6.27 6.77
CA GLN A 228 25.27 7.30 7.74
C GLN A 228 25.29 8.70 7.09
N ASN A 229 25.73 8.82 5.83
CA ASN A 229 25.69 10.07 5.08
C ASN A 229 24.25 10.55 4.86
N VAL A 230 23.32 9.67 4.44
CA VAL A 230 21.90 10.03 4.29
C VAL A 230 21.28 10.44 5.63
N HIS A 231 21.56 9.73 6.72
CA HIS A 231 21.08 10.12 8.05
C HIS A 231 21.65 11.46 8.50
N LYS A 232 22.90 11.77 8.18
CA LYS A 232 23.51 13.08 8.44
C LYS A 232 22.78 14.18 7.65
N GLU A 233 22.62 14.01 6.34
CA GLU A 233 21.92 14.94 5.45
C GLU A 233 20.49 15.25 5.95
N ILE A 234 19.74 14.23 6.40
CA ILE A 234 18.40 14.41 6.99
C ILE A 234 18.45 15.20 8.31
N ASN A 235 19.45 14.96 9.17
CA ASN A 235 19.59 15.72 10.42
C ASN A 235 20.03 17.17 10.17
N ASP A 236 20.84 17.43 9.14
CA ASP A 236 21.20 18.78 8.70
C ASP A 236 19.96 19.55 8.19
N HIS A 237 19.08 18.88 7.42
CA HIS A 237 17.78 19.42 7.02
C HIS A 237 16.86 19.70 8.22
N PHE A 238 16.87 18.83 9.24
CA PHE A 238 16.08 18.99 10.47
C PHE A 238 16.54 20.22 11.28
N ALA A 239 17.85 20.44 11.39
CA ALA A 239 18.41 21.63 12.06
C ALA A 239 17.95 22.93 11.37
N HIS A 240 17.95 22.96 10.03
CA HIS A 240 17.59 24.13 9.22
C HIS A 240 16.11 24.18 8.81
N LEU A 241 15.26 23.32 9.38
CA LEU A 241 13.87 23.17 8.96
C LEU A 241 13.06 24.48 9.12
N LYS A 242 12.43 24.91 8.03
CA LYS A 242 11.65 26.16 7.91
C LYS A 242 10.63 26.32 9.04
N LYS A 243 10.51 27.55 9.58
CA LYS A 243 9.62 27.87 10.72
C LYS A 243 8.15 27.44 10.51
N GLN A 244 7.66 27.42 9.26
CA GLN A 244 6.29 26.98 8.93
C GLN A 244 5.93 25.59 9.49
N TYR A 245 6.90 24.67 9.55
CA TYR A 245 6.69 23.31 10.07
C TYR A 245 6.60 23.24 11.60
N LYS A 246 7.00 24.32 12.29
CA LYS A 246 7.06 24.45 13.76
C LYS A 246 5.94 25.33 14.33
N ILE A 247 5.08 25.90 13.48
CA ILE A 247 3.99 26.81 13.85
C ILE A 247 2.64 26.13 13.61
N LYS A 248 1.69 26.31 14.55
CA LYS A 248 0.34 25.76 14.46
C LYS A 248 -0.46 26.45 13.35
N THR A 249 -1.15 25.65 12.53
CA THR A 249 -2.01 26.15 11.44
C THR A 249 -3.49 26.10 11.83
N SER A 250 -4.22 27.18 11.57
CA SER A 250 -5.67 27.23 11.81
C SER A 250 -6.47 26.29 10.91
N LYS A 251 -5.90 25.86 9.77
CA LYS A 251 -6.53 24.94 8.81
C LYS A 251 -6.87 23.57 9.39
N PHE A 252 -6.21 23.15 10.47
CA PHE A 252 -6.49 21.87 11.12
C PHE A 252 -7.63 21.93 12.14
N ILE A 253 -8.05 23.12 12.60
CA ILE A 253 -9.09 23.27 13.62
C ILE A 253 -10.42 22.60 13.23
N PRO A 254 -10.95 22.72 12.00
CA PRO A 254 -12.18 22.02 11.61
C PRO A 254 -12.02 20.49 11.61
N VAL A 255 -10.84 19.99 11.25
CA VAL A 255 -10.54 18.54 11.25
C VAL A 255 -10.48 18.02 12.69
N GLN A 256 -9.81 18.76 13.59
CA GLN A 256 -9.74 18.47 15.02
C GLN A 256 -11.16 18.43 15.64
N GLN A 257 -12.01 19.41 15.32
CA GLN A 257 -13.39 19.46 15.79
C GLN A 257 -14.23 18.29 15.28
N ALA A 258 -14.10 17.91 14.00
CA ALA A 258 -14.79 16.75 13.43
C ALA A 258 -14.35 15.43 14.09
N LEU A 259 -13.05 15.27 14.37
CA LEU A 259 -12.52 14.10 15.10
C LEU A 259 -13.08 14.02 16.53
N ILE A 260 -13.12 15.15 17.25
CA ILE A 260 -13.72 15.22 18.60
C ILE A 260 -15.21 14.85 18.55
N ALA A 261 -15.97 15.40 17.59
CA ALA A 261 -17.37 15.07 17.39
C ALA A 261 -17.60 13.58 17.06
N SER A 262 -16.68 12.94 16.33
CA SER A 262 -16.79 11.50 16.00
C SER A 262 -16.68 10.56 17.21
N LEU A 263 -16.06 11.02 18.33
CA LEU A 263 -16.01 10.26 19.58
C LEU A 263 -17.13 10.64 20.57
N ASN A 264 -17.76 11.80 20.38
CA ASN A 264 -18.77 12.31 21.30
C ASN A 264 -20.19 11.84 20.91
N SER A 265 -20.51 10.59 21.19
CA SER A 265 -21.84 10.03 20.97
C SER A 265 -22.77 10.28 22.17
N THR A 266 -23.68 11.25 22.04
CA THR A 266 -24.75 11.52 23.02
C THR A 266 -25.91 10.51 22.97
N ILE A 267 -25.83 9.49 22.11
CA ILE A 267 -26.90 8.54 21.83
C ILE A 267 -26.67 7.26 22.64
N THR A 268 -27.57 6.99 23.57
CA THR A 268 -27.57 5.82 24.47
C THR A 268 -28.25 4.58 23.90
N GLU A 269 -28.98 4.70 22.77
CA GLU A 269 -29.65 3.57 22.13
C GLU A 269 -28.65 2.76 21.30
N LEU A 270 -28.13 1.71 21.93
CA LEU A 270 -27.30 0.67 21.33
C LEU A 270 -28.15 -0.30 20.50
N GLU A 271 -28.90 0.19 19.51
CA GLU A 271 -29.39 -0.69 18.44
C GLU A 271 -28.17 -1.37 17.81
N ASN A 272 -28.14 -2.70 17.94
CA ASN A 272 -26.91 -3.46 18.09
C ASN A 272 -25.88 -3.14 17.00
N ILE A 273 -24.84 -2.34 17.31
CA ILE A 273 -23.86 -1.87 16.33
C ILE A 273 -23.13 -3.03 15.65
N TRP A 274 -23.06 -4.18 16.33
CA TRP A 274 -22.56 -5.44 15.79
C TRP A 274 -23.36 -5.99 14.59
N ASN A 275 -24.65 -5.66 14.46
CA ASN A 275 -25.48 -6.02 13.30
C ASN A 275 -25.04 -5.31 12.00
N THR A 276 -24.26 -4.23 12.10
CA THR A 276 -23.81 -3.45 10.93
C THR A 276 -22.40 -3.80 10.46
N VAL A 277 -21.67 -4.66 11.20
CA VAL A 277 -20.25 -4.99 10.97
C VAL A 277 -19.96 -5.46 9.56
N ASP A 278 -20.83 -6.29 8.98
CA ASP A 278 -20.66 -6.81 7.61
C ASP A 278 -20.65 -5.69 6.55
N ASN A 279 -21.19 -4.51 6.88
CA ASN A 279 -21.24 -3.32 6.01
C ASN A 279 -20.25 -2.21 6.43
N TRP A 280 -19.40 -2.43 7.45
CA TRP A 280 -18.47 -1.40 7.96
C TRP A 280 -17.34 -1.03 7.00
N VAL A 281 -16.92 -1.95 6.13
CA VAL A 281 -15.68 -1.81 5.35
C VAL A 281 -15.96 -1.33 3.93
N ASP A 282 -15.82 -0.03 3.71
CA ASP A 282 -15.97 0.60 2.40
C ASP A 282 -14.63 0.63 1.62
N ASN A 283 -14.39 1.70 0.85
CA ASN A 283 -13.14 1.93 0.10
C ASN A 283 -12.23 2.97 0.77
N GLU A 284 -12.69 3.66 1.81
CA GLU A 284 -11.99 4.72 2.52
C GLU A 284 -11.60 4.32 3.95
N SER A 285 -12.41 3.51 4.63
CA SER A 285 -12.27 3.13 6.04
C SER A 285 -12.53 1.65 6.31
N LEU A 286 -11.95 1.15 7.41
CA LEU A 286 -12.22 -0.17 7.99
C LEU A 286 -13.49 -0.18 8.88
N PHE A 287 -13.98 0.99 9.28
CA PHE A 287 -15.12 1.16 10.18
C PHE A 287 -15.86 2.50 9.93
N PRO A 288 -17.16 2.62 10.27
CA PRO A 288 -17.87 3.90 10.23
C PRO A 288 -17.19 4.95 11.11
N ASP A 289 -16.75 6.05 10.52
CA ASP A 289 -15.69 6.91 11.08
C ASP A 289 -16.11 8.38 11.32
N LYS A 290 -17.42 8.62 11.29
CA LYS A 290 -18.11 9.93 11.37
C LYS A 290 -19.27 9.84 12.37
N ASN A 291 -19.98 10.95 12.61
CA ASN A 291 -21.31 10.99 13.25
C ASN A 291 -21.46 10.22 14.60
N GLY A 292 -20.41 10.17 15.41
CA GLY A 292 -20.38 9.47 16.70
C GLY A 292 -20.08 7.97 16.62
N ASP A 293 -19.91 7.38 15.43
CA ASP A 293 -19.66 5.93 15.28
C ASP A 293 -18.36 5.46 15.94
N PRO A 294 -17.21 6.14 15.79
CA PRO A 294 -16.02 5.81 16.58
C PRO A 294 -16.29 5.76 18.08
N GLY A 295 -17.06 6.71 18.63
CA GLY A 295 -17.49 6.69 20.03
C GLY A 295 -18.33 5.45 20.37
N ARG A 296 -19.35 5.16 19.56
CA ARG A 296 -20.23 3.98 19.74
C ARG A 296 -19.47 2.65 19.65
N ILE A 297 -18.56 2.49 18.69
CA ILE A 297 -17.77 1.27 18.49
C ILE A 297 -16.87 1.02 19.70
N LEU A 298 -16.13 2.05 20.15
CA LEU A 298 -15.24 1.94 21.31
C LEU A 298 -16.03 1.66 22.60
N HIS A 299 -17.21 2.27 22.76
CA HIS A 299 -18.13 1.97 23.85
C HIS A 299 -18.57 0.50 23.80
N ALA A 300 -19.07 0.02 22.66
CA ALA A 300 -19.56 -1.34 22.49
C ALA A 300 -18.47 -2.40 22.74
N ILE A 301 -17.22 -2.18 22.31
CA ILE A 301 -16.08 -3.06 22.64
C ILE A 301 -15.85 -3.13 24.16
N LYS A 302 -16.07 -2.02 24.87
CA LYS A 302 -15.80 -1.88 26.31
C LYS A 302 -16.94 -2.36 27.21
N SER A 303 -18.19 -2.36 26.73
CA SER A 303 -19.38 -2.69 27.52
C SER A 303 -20.05 -4.02 27.17
N SER A 304 -19.73 -4.64 26.02
CA SER A 304 -20.29 -5.94 25.65
C SER A 304 -19.80 -7.06 26.60
N PRO A 305 -20.68 -7.94 27.12
CA PRO A 305 -20.27 -9.07 27.93
C PRO A 305 -19.44 -10.10 27.13
N ILE A 306 -18.54 -10.80 27.83
CA ILE A 306 -17.65 -11.83 27.27
C ILE A 306 -18.33 -13.20 27.42
N ALA A 307 -18.59 -13.88 26.31
CA ALA A 307 -19.21 -15.21 26.28
C ALA A 307 -18.20 -16.36 26.28
N LEU A 308 -17.00 -16.16 25.71
CA LEU A 308 -15.93 -17.17 25.67
C LEU A 308 -14.54 -16.52 25.64
N VAL A 309 -13.56 -17.16 26.26
CA VAL A 309 -12.14 -16.76 26.18
C VAL A 309 -11.25 -17.94 25.85
N ASP A 310 -10.34 -17.76 24.89
CA ASP A 310 -9.31 -18.73 24.54
C ASP A 310 -7.93 -18.05 24.39
N ASN A 311 -6.86 -18.83 24.20
CA ASN A 311 -5.64 -18.28 23.64
C ASN A 311 -5.87 -17.90 22.16
N ALA A 312 -5.28 -16.79 21.70
CA ALA A 312 -5.27 -16.52 20.28
C ALA A 312 -4.34 -17.54 19.58
N PRO A 313 -4.76 -18.20 18.49
CA PRO A 313 -4.01 -19.31 17.90
C PRO A 313 -2.73 -18.90 17.15
N LYS A 314 -2.38 -17.60 17.10
CA LYS A 314 -1.29 -17.07 16.28
C LYS A 314 -0.57 -15.89 16.93
N GLY A 315 0.72 -15.75 16.63
CA GLY A 315 1.56 -14.61 17.02
C GLY A 315 2.58 -14.95 18.12
N THR A 316 3.61 -14.11 18.23
CA THR A 316 4.81 -14.43 19.04
C THR A 316 4.76 -13.91 20.49
N GLN A 317 3.63 -13.29 20.87
CA GLN A 317 3.40 -12.59 22.13
C GLN A 317 2.06 -13.03 22.71
N LEU A 318 1.94 -13.02 24.04
CA LEU A 318 0.69 -13.38 24.72
C LEU A 318 -0.45 -12.45 24.29
N LYS A 319 -1.48 -13.04 23.67
CA LYS A 319 -2.77 -12.41 23.38
C LYS A 319 -3.88 -13.46 23.46
N LEU A 320 -5.01 -13.09 24.05
CA LEU A 320 -6.19 -13.96 24.18
C LEU A 320 -7.16 -13.68 23.04
N LEU A 321 -8.02 -14.63 22.69
CA LEU A 321 -9.18 -14.41 21.84
C LEU A 321 -10.41 -14.35 22.73
N LEU A 322 -11.06 -13.19 22.82
CA LEU A 322 -12.37 -13.06 23.44
C LEU A 322 -13.45 -13.25 22.36
N ILE A 323 -14.58 -13.83 22.74
CA ILE A 323 -15.83 -13.81 21.96
C ILE A 323 -16.88 -13.14 22.84
N LEU A 324 -17.48 -12.08 22.35
CA LEU A 324 -18.57 -11.35 23.04
C LEU A 324 -19.91 -12.09 22.88
N GLU A 325 -20.89 -11.79 23.72
CA GLU A 325 -22.26 -12.35 23.57
C GLU A 325 -22.90 -12.04 22.22
N SER A 326 -22.52 -10.93 21.58
CA SER A 326 -22.86 -10.59 20.19
C SER A 326 -22.20 -11.49 19.14
N LYS A 327 -21.52 -12.57 19.56
CA LYS A 327 -20.67 -13.48 18.78
C LYS A 327 -19.43 -12.81 18.18
N GLN A 328 -19.20 -11.54 18.49
CA GLN A 328 -18.09 -10.79 17.95
C GLN A 328 -16.77 -11.31 18.53
N LYS A 329 -15.87 -11.75 17.66
CA LYS A 329 -14.48 -12.13 17.98
C LYS A 329 -13.61 -10.91 18.18
N VAL A 330 -12.71 -10.96 19.16
CA VAL A 330 -11.93 -9.80 19.61
C VAL A 330 -10.64 -10.20 20.40
N LEU A 331 -9.45 -9.96 19.84
CA LEU A 331 -8.13 -10.36 20.42
C LEU A 331 -7.59 -9.44 21.54
N PHE A 332 -7.49 -9.89 22.80
CA PHE A 332 -7.00 -9.14 23.98
C PHE A 332 -5.46 -9.21 24.21
N LYS A 333 -4.74 -8.07 24.21
CA LYS A 333 -3.30 -7.96 24.57
C LYS A 333 -3.07 -7.41 26.00
N PRO A 334 -2.55 -8.15 26.99
CA PRO A 334 -2.45 -7.67 28.38
C PRO A 334 -1.35 -6.60 28.61
N LYS A 335 -1.54 -5.72 29.60
CA LYS A 335 -0.50 -4.80 30.08
C LYS A 335 0.74 -5.56 30.57
N ARG A 336 1.92 -5.24 30.00
CA ARG A 336 3.23 -5.83 30.37
C ARG A 336 4.21 -4.88 31.04
N TYR A 337 4.04 -3.57 30.84
CA TYR A 337 4.95 -2.51 31.32
C TYR A 337 4.18 -1.31 31.89
N ASN A 338 4.86 -0.48 32.66
CA ASN A 338 4.36 0.85 33.02
C ASN A 338 4.64 1.85 31.89
N LEU A 339 3.92 2.98 31.85
CA LEU A 339 4.08 3.99 30.79
C LEU A 339 5.50 4.56 30.75
N THR A 340 6.12 4.73 31.92
CA THR A 340 7.48 5.26 32.12
C THR A 340 8.59 4.27 31.76
N GLU A 341 8.27 3.01 31.44
CA GLU A 341 9.30 2.02 31.09
C GLU A 341 9.90 2.34 29.72
N VAL A 342 11.24 2.36 29.67
CA VAL A 342 12.02 2.62 28.45
C VAL A 342 12.67 1.33 27.98
N ILE A 343 12.26 0.87 26.80
CA ILE A 343 12.78 -0.35 26.19
C ILE A 343 14.20 -0.08 25.65
N LYS A 344 15.14 -0.94 26.04
CA LYS A 344 16.55 -0.90 25.62
C LYS A 344 16.85 -2.04 24.65
N GLY A 345 17.85 -1.85 23.79
CA GLY A 345 18.26 -2.82 22.77
C GLY A 345 17.72 -2.46 21.37
N PRO A 346 17.59 -3.45 20.47
CA PRO A 346 17.03 -3.26 19.14
C PRO A 346 15.60 -2.69 19.15
N VAL A 347 15.20 -2.01 18.08
CA VAL A 347 13.89 -1.34 17.95
C VAL A 347 12.67 -2.28 18.09
N TYR A 348 12.83 -3.58 17.82
CA TYR A 348 11.80 -4.61 17.95
C TYR A 348 11.81 -5.34 19.31
N ALA A 349 12.69 -4.94 20.24
CA ALA A 349 12.85 -5.60 21.54
C ALA A 349 11.63 -5.42 22.48
N GLY A 350 11.59 -6.24 23.53
CA GLY A 350 10.53 -6.19 24.55
C GLY A 350 9.25 -6.93 24.18
N PHE A 351 8.28 -6.88 25.10
CA PHE A 351 6.92 -7.39 24.90
C PHE A 351 6.00 -6.32 24.28
N ASP A 352 4.87 -6.74 23.74
CA ASP A 352 3.84 -5.80 23.27
C ASP A 352 3.32 -4.88 24.40
N ARG A 353 3.21 -3.60 24.08
CA ARG A 353 2.65 -2.53 24.91
C ARG A 353 1.20 -2.28 24.50
N TYR A 354 0.25 -2.67 25.35
CA TYR A 354 -1.19 -2.41 25.13
C TYR A 354 -1.48 -0.94 24.77
N ASN A 355 -0.83 0.00 25.48
CA ASN A 355 -1.02 1.43 25.28
C ASN A 355 -0.52 1.92 23.92
N SER A 356 0.41 1.20 23.27
CA SER A 356 0.86 1.51 21.91
C SER A 356 -0.21 1.19 20.86
N GLU A 357 -0.96 0.09 21.01
CA GLU A 357 -2.08 -0.22 20.10
C GLU A 357 -3.21 0.82 20.20
N VAL A 358 -3.56 1.25 21.42
CA VAL A 358 -4.57 2.32 21.62
C VAL A 358 -4.07 3.63 21.02
N PHE A 359 -2.81 3.98 21.26
CA PHE A 359 -2.19 5.19 20.73
C PHE A 359 -2.15 5.17 19.20
N ALA A 360 -1.78 4.02 18.62
CA ALA A 360 -1.72 3.79 17.19
C ALA A 360 -3.07 4.09 16.53
N TYR A 361 -4.18 3.60 17.08
CA TYR A 361 -5.54 3.91 16.60
C TYR A 361 -5.82 5.42 16.55
N TYR A 362 -5.54 6.15 17.65
CA TYR A 362 -5.74 7.60 17.70
C TYR A 362 -4.81 8.36 16.76
N LEU A 363 -3.56 7.91 16.61
CA LEU A 363 -2.63 8.44 15.61
C LEU A 363 -3.16 8.23 14.19
N GLY A 364 -3.70 7.05 13.89
CA GLY A 364 -4.30 6.72 12.59
C GLY A 364 -5.49 7.62 12.28
N MET A 365 -6.37 7.85 13.25
CA MET A 365 -7.49 8.80 13.14
C MET A 365 -7.00 10.21 12.78
N VAL A 366 -5.98 10.71 13.48
CA VAL A 366 -5.43 12.07 13.29
C VAL A 366 -4.66 12.23 11.98
N LEU A 367 -3.95 11.19 11.52
CA LEU A 367 -3.28 11.15 10.21
C LEU A 367 -4.25 10.89 9.03
N ASN A 368 -5.53 10.65 9.33
CA ASN A 368 -6.56 10.19 8.39
C ASN A 368 -6.27 8.82 7.74
N MET A 369 -5.53 7.96 8.43
CA MET A 369 -5.25 6.58 8.06
C MET A 369 -6.33 5.65 8.65
N ARG A 370 -7.51 5.64 8.01
CA ARG A 370 -8.72 4.93 8.50
C ARG A 370 -8.68 3.39 8.33
N TRP A 371 -7.55 2.84 7.89
CA TRP A 371 -7.32 1.39 7.70
C TRP A 371 -6.66 0.73 8.92
N ILE A 372 -6.95 1.28 10.10
CA ILE A 372 -6.48 0.82 11.40
C ILE A 372 -7.65 0.23 12.19
N ALA A 373 -7.40 -0.80 12.99
CA ALA A 373 -8.44 -1.41 13.81
C ALA A 373 -8.84 -0.51 15.02
N PRO A 374 -10.15 -0.38 15.35
CA PRO A 374 -10.61 0.30 16.56
C PRO A 374 -10.01 -0.25 17.85
N ALA A 375 -9.56 0.64 18.74
CA ALA A 375 -8.79 0.28 19.93
C ALA A 375 -9.17 1.13 21.17
N VAL A 376 -9.41 0.49 22.32
CA VAL A 376 -10.01 1.08 23.54
C VAL A 376 -9.21 0.82 24.83
N THR A 377 -9.62 1.38 25.98
CA THR A 377 -9.22 0.90 27.32
C THR A 377 -10.38 0.29 28.13
N MET A 378 -10.19 -0.92 28.67
CA MET A 378 -11.19 -1.78 29.32
C MET A 378 -10.48 -2.66 30.34
N ARG A 379 -10.92 -2.60 31.59
CA ARG A 379 -10.35 -3.39 32.69
C ARG A 379 -11.10 -4.71 32.80
N ILE A 380 -10.35 -5.81 32.88
CA ILE A 380 -10.91 -7.15 33.06
C ILE A 380 -10.52 -7.68 34.43
N ASN A 381 -11.50 -8.22 35.16
CA ASN A 381 -11.27 -9.06 36.33
C ASN A 381 -11.09 -10.52 35.88
N VAL A 382 -9.89 -11.06 36.06
CA VAL A 382 -9.57 -12.44 35.64
C VAL A 382 -10.47 -13.48 36.32
N GLU A 383 -10.82 -13.29 37.59
CA GLU A 383 -11.62 -14.25 38.36
C GLU A 383 -13.09 -14.30 37.91
N ASN A 384 -13.66 -13.16 37.53
CA ASN A 384 -15.09 -13.03 37.21
C ASN A 384 -15.35 -13.08 35.69
N ASP A 385 -14.46 -12.51 34.88
CA ASP A 385 -14.72 -12.22 33.46
C ASP A 385 -13.95 -13.15 32.51
N ILE A 386 -12.94 -13.87 33.03
CA ILE A 386 -12.11 -14.82 32.24
C ILE A 386 -12.31 -16.26 32.71
N LEU A 387 -12.02 -16.58 33.98
CA LEU A 387 -12.02 -17.97 34.46
C LEU A 387 -13.36 -18.74 34.24
N PRO A 388 -14.55 -18.13 34.40
CA PRO A 388 -15.82 -18.84 34.17
C PRO A 388 -16.03 -19.23 32.71
N VAL A 389 -15.57 -18.39 31.77
CA VAL A 389 -15.79 -18.50 30.31
C VAL A 389 -14.55 -18.97 29.52
N ALA A 390 -13.44 -19.25 30.20
CA ALA A 390 -12.21 -19.72 29.60
C ALA A 390 -12.27 -21.20 29.15
N THR A 391 -11.74 -21.49 27.96
CA THR A 391 -11.57 -22.86 27.44
C THR A 391 -10.68 -23.71 28.34
N LEU A 392 -10.80 -25.04 28.23
CA LEU A 392 -9.91 -25.97 28.91
C LEU A 392 -8.44 -25.81 28.44
N GLY A 393 -8.23 -25.46 27.17
CA GLY A 393 -6.91 -25.13 26.62
C GLY A 393 -6.28 -23.91 27.29
N LEU A 394 -7.03 -22.82 27.47
CA LEU A 394 -6.57 -21.64 28.20
C LEU A 394 -6.29 -21.94 29.68
N LYS A 395 -7.13 -22.76 30.33
CA LYS A 395 -6.93 -23.20 31.72
C LYS A 395 -5.67 -24.04 31.92
N ASN A 396 -5.26 -24.82 30.91
CA ASN A 396 -4.13 -25.75 30.98
C ASN A 396 -2.77 -25.17 30.52
N THR A 397 -2.70 -23.92 30.04
CA THR A 397 -1.51 -23.37 29.34
C THR A 397 -0.61 -22.44 30.17
N MET A 398 -0.65 -22.54 31.50
CA MET A 398 0.29 -21.80 32.38
C MET A 398 1.71 -22.42 32.44
N VAL A 399 2.36 -22.59 31.28
CA VAL A 399 3.82 -22.50 31.02
C VAL A 399 4.06 -22.70 29.49
N LYS A 400 5.09 -22.06 28.94
CA LYS A 400 5.30 -21.76 27.50
C LYS A 400 5.60 -22.96 26.57
N ASN A 401 5.16 -22.87 25.30
CA ASN A 401 6.00 -22.42 24.16
C ASN A 401 5.21 -22.32 22.82
N GLY A 402 5.69 -21.51 21.87
CA GLY A 402 5.15 -21.40 20.49
C GLY A 402 5.31 -20.01 19.84
N LYS A 403 5.70 -19.97 18.56
CA LYS A 403 5.82 -18.77 17.70
C LYS A 403 5.59 -19.18 16.22
N GLU A 404 5.02 -18.29 15.39
CA GLU A 404 4.93 -18.46 13.93
C GLU A 404 4.99 -17.12 13.15
N GLU A 405 5.13 -17.23 11.82
CA GLU A 405 5.51 -16.21 10.81
C GLU A 405 4.34 -15.82 9.85
N TRP A 406 4.64 -15.03 8.80
CA TRP A 406 3.75 -14.75 7.66
C TRP A 406 4.53 -14.76 6.31
N LYS A 407 3.82 -14.48 5.20
CA LYS A 407 4.32 -14.57 3.81
C LYS A 407 4.48 -13.19 3.15
N LEU A 408 5.29 -13.10 2.08
CA LEU A 408 5.03 -12.21 0.92
C LEU A 408 6.03 -12.41 -0.24
N SER A 409 5.52 -12.55 -1.46
CA SER A 409 6.09 -11.88 -2.64
C SER A 409 5.08 -11.82 -3.80
N HIS A 410 4.79 -10.61 -4.25
CA HIS A 410 4.37 -10.25 -5.61
C HIS A 410 5.14 -8.96 -5.93
N THR A 411 5.36 -8.66 -7.21
CA THR A 411 5.90 -7.36 -7.63
C THR A 411 5.00 -6.22 -7.11
N LEU A 412 5.56 -5.37 -6.25
CA LEU A 412 4.80 -4.31 -5.59
C LEU A 412 4.42 -3.22 -6.60
N SER A 413 3.13 -2.91 -6.71
CA SER A 413 2.67 -1.76 -7.48
C SER A 413 3.13 -0.44 -6.84
N LEU A 414 3.23 0.63 -7.63
CA LEU A 414 3.53 1.98 -7.11
C LEU A 414 2.58 2.36 -5.97
N GLN A 415 1.30 2.00 -6.08
CA GLN A 415 0.31 2.23 -5.02
C GLN A 415 0.67 1.50 -3.72
N ARG A 416 1.12 0.24 -3.80
CA ARG A 416 1.56 -0.52 -2.62
C ARG A 416 2.82 0.07 -2.00
N ILE A 417 3.76 0.56 -2.82
CA ILE A 417 4.97 1.24 -2.34
C ILE A 417 4.59 2.54 -1.60
N LEU A 418 3.67 3.34 -2.14
CA LEU A 418 3.17 4.54 -1.46
C LEU A 418 2.52 4.21 -0.12
N ASN A 419 1.69 3.15 -0.05
CA ASN A 419 1.10 2.72 1.22
C ASN A 419 2.15 2.18 2.22
N LEU A 420 3.21 1.51 1.76
CA LEU A 420 4.33 1.12 2.64
C LEU A 420 5.09 2.34 3.18
N ILE A 421 5.16 3.43 2.42
CA ILE A 421 5.77 4.69 2.87
C ILE A 421 4.86 5.43 3.87
N ASP A 422 3.55 5.47 3.62
CA ASP A 422 2.56 5.99 4.58
C ASP A 422 2.67 5.25 5.93
N VAL A 423 2.77 3.91 5.88
CA VAL A 423 2.92 3.05 7.06
C VAL A 423 4.31 3.20 7.72
N ALA A 424 5.39 3.38 6.96
CA ALA A 424 6.71 3.65 7.52
C ALA A 424 6.79 5.00 8.26
N ILE A 425 6.06 6.02 7.76
CA ILE A 425 5.90 7.30 8.47
C ILE A 425 5.14 7.09 9.78
N PHE A 426 4.03 6.36 9.75
CA PHE A 426 3.25 6.00 10.93
C PHE A 426 4.09 5.27 11.99
N ASP A 427 4.81 4.22 11.56
CA ASP A 427 5.70 3.43 12.40
C ASP A 427 6.84 4.26 12.97
N PHE A 428 7.45 5.15 12.19
CA PHE A 428 8.54 6.01 12.67
C PHE A 428 8.08 6.97 13.78
N LEU A 429 6.87 7.53 13.67
CA LEU A 429 6.30 8.40 14.72
C LEU A 429 6.18 7.64 16.05
N ILE A 430 5.57 6.44 16.04
CA ILE A 430 5.47 5.61 17.26
C ILE A 430 6.75 4.84 17.59
N GLN A 431 7.78 4.83 16.73
CA GLN A 431 8.98 3.99 16.84
C GLN A 431 8.66 2.48 16.86
N ASN A 432 7.74 2.04 16.00
CA ASN A 432 7.50 0.62 15.76
C ASN A 432 8.47 0.10 14.69
N GLY A 433 9.54 -0.57 15.10
CA GLY A 433 10.50 -1.18 14.17
C GLY A 433 10.32 -2.70 14.00
N ASP A 434 9.15 -3.24 14.34
CA ASP A 434 8.84 -4.67 14.22
C ASP A 434 7.82 -4.95 13.10
N ARG A 435 7.59 -4.02 12.15
CA ARG A 435 6.73 -4.26 10.98
C ARG A 435 7.46 -5.06 9.90
N HIS A 436 7.73 -6.32 10.21
CA HIS A 436 8.34 -7.30 9.32
C HIS A 436 7.34 -7.94 8.34
N HIS A 437 6.04 -7.75 8.56
CA HIS A 437 4.94 -8.16 7.67
C HIS A 437 3.85 -7.09 7.60
N TYR A 438 2.97 -7.17 6.60
CA TYR A 438 1.78 -6.34 6.48
C TYR A 438 0.60 -7.14 5.91
N GLU A 439 -0.62 -6.85 6.38
CA GLU A 439 -1.85 -7.45 5.87
C GLU A 439 -2.52 -6.54 4.82
N VAL A 440 -3.33 -7.14 3.94
CA VAL A 440 -3.96 -6.43 2.82
C VAL A 440 -5.45 -6.78 2.74
N TYR A 441 -6.30 -5.77 2.61
CA TYR A 441 -7.70 -5.93 2.26
C TYR A 441 -8.07 -4.94 1.15
N LYS A 442 -8.81 -5.39 0.13
CA LYS A 442 -9.13 -4.60 -1.10
C LYS A 442 -7.93 -3.76 -1.60
N ASN A 443 -6.76 -4.39 -1.74
CA ASN A 443 -5.48 -3.80 -2.17
C ASN A 443 -4.81 -2.79 -1.19
N ARG A 444 -5.47 -2.32 -0.14
CA ARG A 444 -4.91 -1.42 0.88
C ARG A 444 -4.28 -2.16 2.04
N ILE A 445 -3.28 -1.54 2.68
CA ILE A 445 -2.59 -2.11 3.85
C ILE A 445 -3.44 -1.89 5.10
N VAL A 446 -3.67 -2.95 5.87
CA VAL A 446 -4.33 -2.87 7.19
C VAL A 446 -3.26 -2.65 8.27
N ILE A 447 -3.43 -1.61 9.09
CA ILE A 447 -2.46 -1.20 10.11
C ILE A 447 -2.73 -1.99 11.40
N LEU A 448 -2.06 -3.13 11.54
CA LEU A 448 -2.17 -4.06 12.68
C LEU A 448 -0.83 -4.24 13.42
N ASP A 449 -0.88 -4.91 14.58
CA ASP A 449 0.24 -5.27 15.45
C ASP A 449 1.24 -4.11 15.71
N ASN A 450 0.72 -3.01 16.27
CA ASN A 450 1.47 -1.79 16.61
C ASN A 450 2.04 -1.80 18.04
N GLY A 451 1.92 -2.93 18.74
CA GLY A 451 2.29 -3.12 20.14
C GLY A 451 3.77 -2.88 20.46
N LYS A 452 4.68 -2.90 19.48
CA LYS A 452 6.10 -2.59 19.68
C LYS A 452 6.44 -1.09 19.63
N GLY A 453 5.49 -0.24 19.30
CA GLY A 453 5.65 1.21 19.40
C GLY A 453 5.75 1.73 20.84
N LEU A 454 6.01 3.03 20.96
CA LEU A 454 6.27 3.76 22.20
C LEU A 454 7.38 3.10 23.05
N GLY A 455 8.43 2.57 22.42
CA GLY A 455 9.51 1.86 23.11
C GLY A 455 10.42 2.77 23.93
N ASN A 456 10.95 3.84 23.30
CA ASN A 456 11.95 4.72 23.87
C ASN A 456 11.79 6.17 23.34
N PRO A 457 11.42 7.15 24.20
CA PRO A 457 11.18 8.53 23.78
C PRO A 457 12.48 9.33 23.52
N MET A 458 13.64 8.84 23.98
CA MET A 458 14.91 9.57 23.91
C MET A 458 15.68 9.35 22.59
N VAL A 459 15.28 8.37 21.79
CA VAL A 459 15.96 7.98 20.55
C VAL A 459 14.98 8.02 19.38
N ASP A 460 15.44 8.44 18.20
CA ASP A 460 14.67 8.39 16.96
C ASP A 460 15.45 7.53 15.95
N ILE A 461 14.86 6.41 15.52
CA ILE A 461 15.56 5.38 14.74
C ILE A 461 15.18 5.58 13.27
N LEU A 462 16.02 6.30 12.54
CA LEU A 462 15.75 6.69 11.14
C LEU A 462 15.58 5.49 10.20
N ASP A 463 16.15 4.32 10.51
CA ASP A 463 15.98 3.10 9.71
C ASP A 463 14.50 2.70 9.49
N VAL A 464 13.61 3.02 10.43
CA VAL A 464 12.16 2.79 10.28
C VAL A 464 11.57 3.65 9.15
N LEU A 465 12.15 4.81 8.89
CA LEU A 465 11.77 5.74 7.82
C LEU A 465 12.46 5.43 6.48
N ALA A 466 13.20 4.32 6.38
CA ALA A 466 13.94 3.94 5.17
C ALA A 466 13.10 3.89 3.88
N PRO A 467 11.86 3.37 3.85
CA PRO A 467 11.03 3.42 2.65
C PRO A 467 10.85 4.83 2.09
N LEU A 468 10.71 5.84 2.95
CA LEU A 468 10.58 7.24 2.52
C LEU A 468 11.88 7.78 1.93
N TYR A 469 13.03 7.65 2.62
CA TYR A 469 14.28 8.25 2.14
C TYR A 469 15.00 7.46 1.04
N GLN A 470 14.70 6.16 0.88
CA GLN A 470 15.24 5.34 -0.20
C GLN A 470 14.45 5.51 -1.48
N CYS A 471 13.11 5.46 -1.42
CA CYS A 471 12.28 5.66 -2.60
C CYS A 471 12.16 7.14 -2.98
N CYS A 472 12.26 8.05 -2.00
CA CYS A 472 12.04 9.49 -2.14
C CYS A 472 10.77 9.83 -2.93
N ILE A 473 9.68 9.12 -2.62
CA ILE A 473 8.32 9.42 -3.09
C ILE A 473 7.37 9.46 -1.90
N ILE A 474 6.31 10.26 -1.99
CA ILE A 474 5.24 10.30 -0.98
C ILE A 474 3.91 10.67 -1.65
N ASN A 475 2.81 10.16 -1.12
CA ASN A 475 1.47 10.55 -1.55
C ASN A 475 1.23 12.04 -1.22
N LEU A 476 0.80 12.84 -2.20
CA LEU A 476 0.56 14.27 -2.00
C LEU A 476 -0.50 14.54 -0.93
N GLN A 477 -1.54 13.69 -0.82
CA GLN A 477 -2.55 13.83 0.22
C GLN A 477 -1.97 13.55 1.61
N THR A 478 -1.14 12.51 1.75
CA THR A 478 -0.41 12.24 3.01
C THR A 478 0.47 13.43 3.38
N TRP A 479 1.20 14.00 2.43
CA TRP A 479 2.04 15.18 2.67
C TRP A 479 1.22 16.40 3.12
N GLN A 480 0.11 16.70 2.43
CA GLN A 480 -0.78 17.81 2.80
C GLN A 480 -1.39 17.60 4.20
N ASN A 481 -1.85 16.38 4.52
CA ASN A 481 -2.37 16.02 5.84
C ASN A 481 -1.30 16.19 6.92
N LEU A 482 -0.08 15.73 6.68
CA LEU A 482 1.04 15.93 7.60
C LEU A 482 1.29 17.43 7.83
N GLN A 483 1.35 18.25 6.77
CA GLN A 483 1.54 19.70 6.90
C GLN A 483 0.46 20.42 7.72
N LEU A 484 -0.76 19.87 7.82
CA LEU A 484 -1.81 20.41 8.70
C LEU A 484 -1.50 20.19 10.19
N LEU A 485 -0.67 19.21 10.52
CA LEU A 485 -0.37 18.80 11.90
C LEU A 485 0.80 19.57 12.53
N SER A 486 1.33 20.60 11.85
CA SER A 486 2.46 21.40 12.32
C SER A 486 2.22 22.06 13.68
N GLY A 487 3.32 22.29 14.42
CA GLY A 487 3.32 23.07 15.66
C GLY A 487 2.52 22.47 16.82
N GLY A 488 2.64 21.17 17.10
CA GLY A 488 2.03 20.51 18.26
C GLY A 488 0.61 19.96 18.05
N SER A 489 0.00 20.24 16.89
CA SER A 489 -1.40 19.90 16.61
C SER A 489 -1.67 18.39 16.63
N LEU A 490 -0.67 17.58 16.26
CA LEU A 490 -0.74 16.11 16.30
C LEU A 490 -0.96 15.61 17.73
N THR A 491 -0.02 15.89 18.62
CA THR A 491 -0.03 15.33 19.98
C THR A 491 -1.09 15.98 20.88
N GLU A 492 -1.36 17.28 20.70
CA GLU A 492 -2.50 17.95 21.36
C GLU A 492 -3.81 17.24 21.05
N THR A 493 -4.05 16.89 19.78
CA THR A 493 -5.27 16.20 19.37
C THR A 493 -5.34 14.78 19.92
N ILE A 494 -4.23 14.01 19.87
CA ILE A 494 -4.22 12.66 20.47
C ILE A 494 -4.50 12.71 21.98
N LYS A 495 -3.99 13.71 22.71
CA LYS A 495 -4.33 13.92 24.13
C LYS A 495 -5.82 14.18 24.34
N ILE A 496 -6.44 15.01 23.51
CA ILE A 496 -7.90 15.26 23.58
C ILE A 496 -8.68 13.98 23.26
N LEU A 497 -8.40 13.30 22.14
CA LEU A 497 -9.15 12.12 21.71
C LEU A 497 -9.02 10.93 22.69
N SER A 498 -7.83 10.72 23.26
CA SER A 498 -7.61 9.66 24.26
C SER A 498 -8.22 9.96 25.63
N SER A 499 -8.47 11.23 25.98
CA SER A 499 -9.10 11.61 27.25
C SER A 499 -10.52 11.02 27.42
N PHE A 500 -11.24 10.80 26.32
CA PHE A 500 -12.56 10.14 26.30
C PHE A 500 -12.55 8.71 26.89
N GLN A 501 -11.38 8.07 27.04
CA GLN A 501 -11.29 6.72 27.62
C GLN A 501 -10.88 6.70 29.10
N GLY A 502 -10.48 7.85 29.67
CA GLY A 502 -10.16 7.99 31.08
C GLY A 502 -8.78 7.47 31.52
N GLU A 503 -7.90 7.07 30.60
CA GLU A 503 -6.53 6.60 30.91
C GLU A 503 -5.48 7.32 30.04
N LYS A 504 -4.31 7.63 30.62
CA LYS A 504 -3.17 8.18 29.85
C LYS A 504 -2.52 7.07 29.01
N LEU A 505 -2.27 7.33 27.72
CA LEU A 505 -1.67 6.35 26.81
C LEU A 505 -0.15 6.46 26.64
N ALA A 506 0.44 7.61 26.99
CA ALA A 506 1.87 7.89 26.85
C ALA A 506 2.34 8.90 27.91
N THR A 507 3.66 9.04 28.09
CA THR A 507 4.25 10.08 28.94
C THR A 507 4.53 11.36 28.14
N GLU A 508 4.83 12.47 28.80
CA GLU A 508 5.10 13.75 28.11
C GLU A 508 6.31 13.66 27.18
N GLU A 509 7.36 12.95 27.60
CA GLU A 509 8.56 12.70 26.78
C GLU A 509 8.24 11.94 25.48
N HIS A 510 7.22 11.07 25.49
CA HIS A 510 6.75 10.37 24.30
C HIS A 510 5.99 11.30 23.35
N PHE A 511 5.19 12.23 23.87
CA PHE A 511 4.53 13.24 23.05
C PHE A 511 5.58 14.19 22.41
N GLU A 512 6.55 14.67 23.20
CA GLU A 512 7.68 15.45 22.69
C GLU A 512 8.49 14.69 21.61
N ALA A 513 8.72 13.39 21.81
CA ALA A 513 9.38 12.54 20.83
C ALA A 513 8.60 12.44 19.52
N ILE A 514 7.27 12.33 19.58
CA ILE A 514 6.41 12.22 18.39
C ILE A 514 6.41 13.52 17.58
N GLU A 515 6.33 14.70 18.22
CA GLU A 515 6.48 15.98 17.53
C GLU A 515 7.89 16.13 16.92
N ARG A 516 8.94 15.75 17.66
CA ARG A 516 10.32 15.75 17.15
C ARG A 516 10.49 14.81 15.95
N ARG A 517 9.82 13.66 15.93
CA ARG A 517 9.81 12.70 14.82
C ARG A 517 9.01 13.24 13.63
N LEU A 518 7.86 13.89 13.84
CA LEU A 518 7.11 14.56 12.77
C LEU A 518 7.97 15.62 12.07
N LEU A 519 8.75 16.41 12.83
CA LEU A 519 9.73 17.34 12.27
C LEU A 519 10.84 16.64 11.46
N LYS A 520 11.28 15.43 11.86
CA LYS A 520 12.23 14.61 11.06
C LYS A 520 11.59 14.01 9.80
N VAL A 521 10.30 13.72 9.79
CA VAL A 521 9.57 13.35 8.56
C VAL A 521 9.56 14.52 7.58
N TYR A 522 9.25 15.75 8.03
CA TYR A 522 9.35 16.93 7.17
C TYR A 522 10.76 17.14 6.62
N ALA A 523 11.79 17.02 7.46
CA ALA A 523 13.19 17.13 7.05
C ALA A 523 13.56 16.09 5.97
N THR A 524 13.08 14.85 6.12
CA THR A 524 13.29 13.77 5.15
C THR A 524 12.61 14.06 3.81
N VAL A 525 11.41 14.65 3.81
CA VAL A 525 10.74 15.07 2.57
C VAL A 525 11.44 16.27 1.93
N GLN A 526 11.92 17.26 2.71
CA GLN A 526 12.73 18.35 2.16
C GLN A 526 14.02 17.84 1.51
N TYR A 527 14.71 16.90 2.16
CA TYR A 527 15.87 16.21 1.61
C TYR A 527 15.59 15.55 0.25
N CYS A 528 14.50 14.80 0.14
CA CYS A 528 14.09 14.20 -1.13
C CYS A 528 13.76 15.24 -2.20
N ILE A 529 13.15 16.38 -1.83
CA ILE A 529 12.81 17.46 -2.77
C ILE A 529 14.07 18.16 -3.29
N GLU A 530 15.04 18.44 -2.43
CA GLU A 530 16.33 19.02 -2.84
C GLU A 530 17.09 18.08 -3.80
N LYS A 531 17.06 16.77 -3.51
CA LYS A 531 17.79 15.75 -4.26
C LYS A 531 17.17 15.37 -5.62
N TYR A 532 15.83 15.37 -5.73
CA TYR A 532 15.13 14.84 -6.91
C TYR A 532 14.09 15.77 -7.54
N GLY A 533 13.74 16.87 -6.87
CA GLY A 533 12.71 17.81 -7.32
C GLY A 533 11.28 17.39 -6.95
N THR A 534 10.43 18.39 -6.73
CA THR A 534 9.03 18.30 -6.30
C THR A 534 8.20 17.26 -7.08
N GLU A 535 8.30 17.25 -8.41
CA GLU A 535 7.52 16.35 -9.29
C GLU A 535 7.92 14.88 -9.15
N LYS A 536 9.20 14.60 -8.84
CA LYS A 536 9.65 13.23 -8.60
C LYS A 536 9.22 12.73 -7.24
N VAL A 537 9.19 13.60 -6.22
CA VAL A 537 8.80 13.24 -4.85
C VAL A 537 7.29 13.05 -4.70
N PHE A 538 6.47 14.00 -5.16
CA PHE A 538 5.03 13.89 -4.94
C PHE A 538 4.36 12.97 -5.96
N LYS A 539 3.49 12.09 -5.46
CA LYS A 539 2.68 11.15 -6.25
C LYS A 539 1.22 11.26 -5.87
N HIS A 540 0.35 11.11 -6.86
CA HIS A 540 -1.09 11.01 -6.65
C HIS A 540 -1.49 9.53 -6.49
N ASN A 541 -2.52 9.28 -5.67
CA ASN A 541 -3.04 7.93 -5.43
C ASN A 541 -3.65 7.37 -6.73
N ILE A 542 -3.31 6.15 -7.12
CA ILE A 542 -3.82 5.53 -8.36
C ILE A 542 -5.34 5.25 -8.23
N GLU A 543 -5.85 4.99 -7.03
CA GLU A 543 -7.30 4.92 -6.80
C GLU A 543 -7.98 6.30 -6.90
N LEU A 544 -7.27 7.39 -6.60
CA LEU A 544 -7.78 8.72 -6.90
C LEU A 544 -7.76 9.01 -8.40
N MET A 545 -6.81 8.48 -9.19
CA MET A 545 -6.92 8.52 -10.66
C MET A 545 -8.11 7.69 -11.18
N LEU A 546 -8.44 6.56 -10.56
CA LEU A 546 -9.60 5.74 -10.93
C LEU A 546 -10.95 6.41 -10.62
N ASN A 547 -10.97 7.41 -9.74
CA ASN A 547 -12.11 8.28 -9.45
C ASN A 547 -11.88 9.74 -9.93
N SER A 548 -10.79 10.04 -10.66
CA SER A 548 -10.47 11.44 -10.94
C SER A 548 -11.30 11.99 -12.07
N PHE A 549 -11.45 13.30 -11.99
CA PHE A 549 -11.53 14.23 -13.10
C PHE A 549 -11.05 13.70 -14.46
N SER A 550 -9.81 13.21 -14.52
CA SER A 550 -9.20 12.74 -15.76
C SER A 550 -9.78 11.43 -16.25
N ARG A 551 -10.29 10.55 -15.38
CA ARG A 551 -11.04 9.39 -15.84
C ARG A 551 -12.37 9.77 -16.51
N LYS A 552 -13.09 10.79 -16.01
CA LYS A 552 -14.26 11.32 -16.73
C LYS A 552 -13.92 11.82 -18.14
N MET A 553 -12.67 12.23 -18.39
CA MET A 553 -12.17 12.67 -19.70
C MET A 553 -11.60 11.53 -20.55
N MET A 554 -11.00 10.51 -19.92
CA MET A 554 -10.30 9.41 -20.59
C MET A 554 -11.18 8.18 -20.84
N ASP A 555 -12.24 7.96 -20.06
CA ASP A 555 -13.23 6.92 -20.36
C ASP A 555 -14.00 7.36 -21.63
N PRO A 556 -13.89 6.62 -22.75
CA PRO A 556 -14.47 7.04 -24.03
C PRO A 556 -15.99 6.87 -23.98
N ILE A 557 -16.71 7.97 -23.74
CA ILE A 557 -18.16 8.02 -23.95
C ILE A 557 -18.42 8.10 -25.44
N LYS A 558 -19.11 7.09 -25.97
CA LYS A 558 -19.47 6.98 -27.38
C LYS A 558 -20.20 8.23 -27.88
N ASP A 559 -19.89 8.65 -29.10
CA ASP A 559 -20.52 9.79 -29.80
C ASP A 559 -20.33 11.14 -29.06
N THR A 560 -19.16 11.34 -28.40
CA THR A 560 -18.76 12.58 -27.72
C THR A 560 -17.28 12.95 -27.94
N PHE A 561 -16.97 14.25 -27.84
CA PHE A 561 -15.61 14.79 -27.89
C PHE A 561 -15.32 15.77 -26.76
N LEU A 562 -14.02 15.99 -26.48
CA LEU A 562 -13.54 17.00 -25.53
C LEU A 562 -13.22 18.32 -26.22
N TYR A 563 -13.68 19.43 -25.63
CA TYR A 563 -13.44 20.80 -26.12
C TYR A 563 -12.75 21.66 -25.05
N PHE A 564 -11.61 22.25 -25.40
CA PHE A 564 -10.89 23.21 -24.57
C PHE A 564 -11.24 24.65 -24.95
N ALA A 565 -11.90 25.36 -24.02
CA ALA A 565 -12.31 26.75 -24.14
C ALA A 565 -11.41 27.67 -23.31
N TYR A 566 -10.80 28.65 -23.97
CA TYR A 566 -9.98 29.70 -23.35
C TYR A 566 -10.55 31.13 -23.56
N GLY A 567 -11.54 31.28 -24.45
CA GLY A 567 -12.18 32.55 -24.81
C GLY A 567 -13.58 32.69 -24.21
N SER A 568 -14.52 33.33 -24.92
CA SER A 568 -15.86 33.58 -24.38
C SER A 568 -16.65 32.32 -23.96
N ASN A 569 -16.33 31.14 -24.53
CA ASN A 569 -16.92 29.85 -24.12
C ASN A 569 -16.41 29.33 -22.75
N LEU A 570 -15.55 30.07 -22.05
CA LEU A 570 -15.31 29.87 -20.62
C LEU A 570 -16.59 30.12 -19.80
N PHE A 571 -17.42 31.08 -20.21
CA PHE A 571 -18.65 31.41 -19.49
C PHE A 571 -19.71 30.34 -19.76
N LYS A 572 -20.20 29.66 -18.72
CA LYS A 572 -21.02 28.45 -18.91
C LYS A 572 -22.36 28.78 -19.58
N LYS A 573 -22.90 29.98 -19.35
CA LYS A 573 -24.06 30.50 -20.09
C LYS A 573 -23.75 30.69 -21.58
N ARG A 574 -22.59 31.26 -21.93
CA ARG A 574 -22.20 31.56 -23.31
C ARG A 574 -22.07 30.32 -24.18
N ILE A 575 -21.42 29.26 -23.71
CA ILE A 575 -21.26 28.01 -24.49
C ILE A 575 -22.60 27.30 -24.69
N ARG A 576 -23.49 27.33 -23.69
CA ARG A 576 -24.79 26.64 -23.72
C ARG A 576 -25.85 27.25 -24.64
N ILE A 577 -25.69 28.50 -25.08
CA ILE A 577 -26.61 29.17 -26.03
C ILE A 577 -26.87 28.33 -27.29
N ASN A 578 -25.83 27.67 -27.83
CA ASN A 578 -25.95 26.81 -29.03
C ASN A 578 -25.59 25.33 -28.75
N ASN A 579 -25.23 25.00 -27.50
CA ASN A 579 -24.78 23.66 -27.08
C ASN A 579 -25.33 23.36 -25.67
N PRO A 580 -26.66 23.23 -25.49
CA PRO A 580 -27.30 23.16 -24.17
C PRO A 580 -26.85 21.93 -23.35
N THR A 581 -26.43 20.87 -24.05
CA THR A 581 -25.88 19.60 -23.57
C THR A 581 -24.46 19.69 -22.99
N ALA A 582 -23.75 20.81 -23.16
CA ALA A 582 -22.34 20.92 -22.79
C ALA A 582 -22.08 20.62 -21.30
N GLU A 583 -21.40 19.48 -21.05
CA GLU A 583 -20.99 19.03 -19.72
C GLU A 583 -19.67 19.72 -19.34
N PHE A 584 -19.68 20.51 -18.27
CA PHE A 584 -18.44 21.04 -17.70
C PHE A 584 -17.71 19.89 -17.00
N LEU A 585 -16.54 19.52 -17.50
CA LEU A 585 -15.71 18.52 -16.85
C LEU A 585 -14.77 19.21 -15.86
N GLY A 586 -14.05 20.25 -16.29
CA GLY A 586 -13.48 21.29 -15.43
C GLY A 586 -12.36 22.09 -16.08
N VAL A 587 -11.18 22.23 -15.44
CA VAL A 587 -10.08 23.08 -15.93
C VAL A 587 -8.83 22.33 -16.39
N GLY A 588 -8.05 22.97 -17.27
CA GLY A 588 -6.72 22.51 -17.66
C GLY A 588 -5.83 23.63 -18.19
N ARG A 589 -4.54 23.32 -18.34
CA ARG A 589 -3.46 24.20 -18.79
C ARG A 589 -2.91 23.72 -20.13
N LEU A 590 -2.96 24.57 -21.14
CA LEU A 590 -2.31 24.36 -22.44
C LEU A 590 -0.92 25.02 -22.41
N ASP A 591 0.12 24.21 -22.58
CA ASP A 591 1.51 24.66 -22.54
C ASP A 591 2.06 25.08 -23.90
N ASN A 592 3.11 25.90 -23.86
CA ASN A 592 3.76 26.54 -25.00
C ASN A 592 2.79 27.33 -25.89
N HIS A 593 1.78 27.95 -25.27
CA HIS A 593 0.82 28.83 -25.94
C HIS A 593 0.57 30.09 -25.11
N GLN A 594 0.30 31.20 -25.79
CA GLN A 594 -0.06 32.49 -25.21
C GLN A 594 -1.48 32.88 -25.61
N LEU A 595 -2.26 33.40 -24.67
CA LEU A 595 -3.56 34.01 -24.93
C LEU A 595 -3.36 35.40 -25.53
N ASP A 596 -4.02 35.67 -26.66
CA ASP A 596 -3.94 36.96 -27.33
C ASP A 596 -5.22 37.31 -28.10
N PHE A 597 -5.26 38.49 -28.73
CA PHE A 597 -6.43 39.06 -29.41
C PHE A 597 -6.02 39.70 -30.73
N ILE A 598 -6.82 39.51 -31.79
CA ILE A 598 -6.53 40.10 -33.11
C ILE A 598 -7.78 40.44 -33.96
N LYS A 599 -8.63 39.49 -34.36
CA LYS A 599 -9.77 39.81 -35.26
C LYS A 599 -10.85 40.62 -34.54
N TYR A 600 -11.14 41.83 -35.02
CA TYR A 600 -12.26 42.66 -34.58
C TYR A 600 -13.59 42.01 -34.97
N SER A 601 -14.50 41.87 -34.02
CA SER A 601 -15.85 41.31 -34.23
C SER A 601 -16.92 42.37 -34.03
N GLU A 602 -17.75 42.63 -35.04
CA GLU A 602 -18.88 43.57 -34.97
C GLU A 602 -19.91 43.22 -33.87
N HIS A 603 -20.12 41.92 -33.62
CA HIS A 603 -21.06 41.47 -32.58
C HIS A 603 -20.58 41.81 -31.17
N TRP A 604 -19.26 41.75 -30.96
CA TRP A 604 -18.61 42.12 -29.70
C TRP A 604 -18.19 43.59 -29.66
N ARG A 605 -18.01 44.26 -30.80
CA ARG A 605 -17.38 45.59 -30.93
C ARG A 605 -15.95 45.67 -30.38
N GLY A 606 -15.18 44.62 -30.56
CA GLY A 606 -13.78 44.53 -30.11
C GLY A 606 -13.06 43.31 -30.64
N ALA A 607 -11.76 43.22 -30.38
CA ALA A 607 -10.96 42.07 -30.80
C ALA A 607 -11.34 40.80 -30.02
N SER A 608 -11.37 39.68 -30.73
CA SER A 608 -11.70 38.36 -30.22
C SER A 608 -10.44 37.52 -29.94
N ALA A 609 -10.56 36.54 -29.04
CA ALA A 609 -9.40 35.85 -28.45
C ALA A 609 -8.89 34.67 -29.29
N THR A 610 -7.57 34.50 -29.33
CA THR A 610 -6.85 33.41 -30.00
C THR A 610 -5.74 32.84 -29.11
N ILE A 611 -5.21 31.67 -29.46
CA ILE A 611 -4.04 31.05 -28.82
C ILE A 611 -2.88 30.94 -29.81
N ILE A 612 -1.71 31.41 -29.42
CA ILE A 612 -0.53 31.48 -30.28
C ILE A 612 0.58 30.61 -29.70
N PRO A 613 1.26 29.74 -30.48
CA PRO A 613 2.42 29.00 -29.99
C PRO A 613 3.54 29.95 -29.53
N THR A 614 3.85 29.91 -28.24
CA THR A 614 4.85 30.75 -27.57
C THR A 614 5.56 29.90 -26.53
N GLU A 615 6.86 29.67 -26.70
CA GLU A 615 7.65 28.82 -25.80
C GLU A 615 7.63 29.35 -24.35
N HIS A 616 7.53 28.43 -23.38
CA HIS A 616 7.42 28.71 -21.94
C HIS A 616 6.19 29.52 -21.49
N ALA A 617 5.27 29.89 -22.39
CA ALA A 617 3.97 30.47 -22.03
C ALA A 617 2.90 29.37 -21.83
N HIS A 618 1.82 29.70 -21.12
CA HIS A 618 0.68 28.80 -20.93
C HIS A 618 -0.66 29.54 -20.92
N VAL A 619 -1.72 28.80 -21.26
CA VAL A 619 -3.12 29.26 -21.24
C VAL A 619 -3.94 28.34 -20.37
N TRP A 620 -4.65 28.88 -19.38
CA TRP A 620 -5.66 28.12 -18.66
C TRP A 620 -7.02 28.22 -19.35
N GLY A 621 -7.77 27.13 -19.31
CA GLY A 621 -9.09 27.06 -19.92
C GLY A 621 -9.98 26.00 -19.30
N ALA A 622 -11.25 26.01 -19.70
CA ALA A 622 -12.24 25.01 -19.33
C ALA A 622 -12.27 23.86 -20.35
N ILE A 623 -12.41 22.63 -19.86
CA ILE A 623 -12.58 21.41 -20.64
C ILE A 623 -14.04 20.97 -20.52
N TRP A 624 -14.67 20.83 -21.69
CA TRP A 624 -16.08 20.51 -21.87
C TRP A 624 -16.23 19.16 -22.58
N ARG A 625 -17.27 18.40 -22.26
CA ARG A 625 -17.77 17.31 -23.12
C ARG A 625 -18.93 17.83 -23.96
N LEU A 626 -18.92 17.52 -25.25
CA LEU A 626 -20.03 17.75 -26.17
C LEU A 626 -20.31 16.48 -26.97
N HIS A 627 -21.54 16.31 -27.47
CA HIS A 627 -21.85 15.24 -28.41
C HIS A 627 -21.32 15.58 -29.80
N ASP A 628 -20.95 14.55 -30.57
CA ASP A 628 -20.45 14.75 -31.95
C ASP A 628 -21.49 15.41 -32.86
N GLN A 629 -22.78 15.25 -32.56
CA GLN A 629 -23.89 15.95 -33.24
C GLN A 629 -23.88 17.48 -33.03
N ASP A 630 -23.28 17.97 -31.94
CA ASP A 630 -23.19 19.40 -31.61
C ASP A 630 -21.99 20.05 -32.32
N LEU A 631 -21.06 19.26 -32.87
CA LEU A 631 -19.85 19.73 -33.55
C LEU A 631 -20.13 20.76 -34.68
N PRO A 632 -21.13 20.58 -35.57
CA PRO A 632 -21.44 21.57 -36.61
C PRO A 632 -22.04 22.86 -36.04
N SER A 633 -22.68 22.81 -34.86
CA SER A 633 -23.18 23.98 -34.14
C SER A 633 -22.02 24.80 -33.58
N LEU A 634 -21.07 24.12 -32.94
CA LEU A 634 -19.86 24.74 -32.38
C LEU A 634 -18.95 25.30 -33.48
N ASP A 635 -18.69 24.56 -34.56
CA ASP A 635 -17.89 25.03 -35.70
C ASP A 635 -18.50 26.27 -36.37
N ARG A 636 -19.83 26.32 -36.55
CA ARG A 636 -20.52 27.51 -37.06
C ARG A 636 -20.48 28.67 -36.07
N GLN A 637 -20.54 28.40 -34.76
CA GLN A 637 -20.47 29.42 -33.73
C GLN A 637 -19.11 30.13 -33.71
N GLU A 638 -18.02 29.38 -33.85
CA GLU A 638 -16.66 29.92 -33.93
C GLU A 638 -16.30 30.39 -35.36
N GLY A 639 -17.21 30.27 -36.33
CA GLY A 639 -17.04 30.76 -37.69
C GLY A 639 -16.00 29.99 -38.51
N VAL A 640 -15.93 28.67 -38.36
CA VAL A 640 -15.04 27.80 -39.15
C VAL A 640 -15.42 27.81 -40.63
N ASP A 641 -16.73 27.81 -40.93
CA ASP A 641 -17.29 27.94 -42.27
C ASP A 641 -16.97 29.29 -42.95
N THR A 642 -16.77 30.32 -42.14
CA THR A 642 -16.43 31.69 -42.55
C THR A 642 -14.94 32.01 -42.37
N ASN A 643 -14.11 30.99 -42.13
CA ASN A 643 -12.65 31.09 -42.00
C ASN A 643 -12.18 32.07 -40.89
N TRP A 644 -12.98 32.27 -39.84
CA TRP A 644 -12.60 33.07 -38.67
C TRP A 644 -11.57 32.33 -37.81
N TYR A 645 -11.91 31.10 -37.45
CA TYR A 645 -11.07 30.16 -36.72
C TYR A 645 -10.92 28.87 -37.51
N PHE A 646 -9.86 28.12 -37.24
CA PHE A 646 -9.75 26.71 -37.61
C PHE A 646 -9.73 25.85 -36.35
N ALA A 647 -10.26 24.63 -36.45
CA ALA A 647 -10.21 23.67 -35.36
C ALA A 647 -8.84 23.00 -35.29
N LYS A 648 -8.35 22.76 -34.07
CA LYS A 648 -7.05 22.18 -33.78
C LYS A 648 -7.16 21.22 -32.61
N SER A 649 -6.55 20.04 -32.69
CA SER A 649 -6.36 19.17 -31.52
C SER A 649 -5.15 19.63 -30.73
N VAL A 650 -5.32 19.78 -29.41
CA VAL A 650 -4.26 20.19 -28.48
C VAL A 650 -4.23 19.24 -27.27
N ASN A 651 -3.04 19.05 -26.71
CA ASN A 651 -2.86 18.29 -25.49
C ASN A 651 -2.90 19.27 -24.31
N VAL A 652 -3.87 19.10 -23.42
CA VAL A 652 -4.11 19.96 -22.26
C VAL A 652 -3.73 19.19 -20.99
N MET A 653 -2.98 19.82 -20.09
CA MET A 653 -2.62 19.25 -18.80
C MET A 653 -3.71 19.57 -17.77
N THR A 654 -4.34 18.55 -17.20
CA THR A 654 -5.36 18.67 -16.14
C THR A 654 -4.72 19.03 -14.80
N SER A 655 -5.54 19.41 -13.80
CA SER A 655 -5.08 19.75 -12.45
C SER A 655 -4.45 18.58 -11.67
N ASP A 656 -4.77 17.33 -12.01
CA ASP A 656 -4.14 16.11 -11.49
C ASP A 656 -2.89 15.65 -12.31
N GLY A 657 -2.47 16.44 -13.30
CA GLY A 657 -1.23 16.25 -14.07
C GLY A 657 -1.33 15.28 -15.25
N VAL A 658 -2.55 14.91 -15.67
CA VAL A 658 -2.79 14.06 -16.83
C VAL A 658 -2.84 14.90 -18.10
N SER A 659 -2.33 14.38 -19.21
CA SER A 659 -2.48 15.02 -20.52
C SER A 659 -3.68 14.44 -21.26
N VAL A 660 -4.67 15.28 -21.56
CA VAL A 660 -5.87 14.92 -22.32
C VAL A 660 -5.89 15.64 -23.67
N GLN A 661 -6.32 14.94 -24.71
CA GLN A 661 -6.45 15.54 -26.05
C GLN A 661 -7.82 16.21 -26.19
N CYS A 662 -7.83 17.50 -26.47
CA CYS A 662 -9.03 18.30 -26.67
C CYS A 662 -9.03 18.95 -28.06
N ARG A 663 -10.20 19.07 -28.68
CA ARG A 663 -10.43 20.04 -29.75
C ARG A 663 -10.36 21.44 -29.14
N THR A 664 -9.77 22.39 -29.84
CA THR A 664 -9.89 23.82 -29.57
C THR A 664 -9.92 24.57 -30.89
N TYR A 665 -9.99 25.90 -30.84
CA TYR A 665 -9.99 26.76 -32.01
C TYR A 665 -8.81 27.72 -31.95
N GLN A 666 -8.23 28.04 -33.10
CA GLN A 666 -7.21 29.08 -33.24
C GLN A 666 -7.63 30.00 -34.39
N GLN A 667 -7.46 31.32 -34.25
CA GLN A 667 -7.80 32.23 -35.36
C GLN A 667 -6.88 31.98 -36.55
N THR A 668 -7.44 32.07 -37.76
CA THR A 668 -6.68 31.84 -39.01
C THR A 668 -5.69 32.95 -39.34
N ILE A 669 -5.76 34.07 -38.60
CA ILE A 669 -4.77 35.14 -38.58
C ILE A 669 -4.20 35.17 -37.16
N ASN A 670 -2.88 35.04 -37.05
CA ASN A 670 -2.15 35.19 -35.79
C ASN A 670 -1.66 36.64 -35.64
N PRO A 671 -1.74 37.26 -34.45
CA PRO A 671 -1.09 38.53 -34.19
C PRO A 671 0.44 38.36 -34.14
N PRO A 672 1.21 39.47 -34.22
CA PRO A 672 2.61 39.49 -33.81
C PRO A 672 2.76 39.03 -32.35
N LEU A 673 3.79 38.20 -32.09
CA LEU A 673 4.15 37.71 -30.77
C LEU A 673 4.42 38.89 -29.82
N ARG A 674 3.71 38.91 -28.68
CA ARG A 674 3.79 39.95 -27.66
C ARG A 674 4.75 39.50 -26.55
N LYS A 675 5.75 40.33 -26.22
CA LYS A 675 6.72 40.05 -25.15
C LYS A 675 6.03 40.05 -23.78
N ASN A 676 6.64 39.36 -22.81
CA ASN A 676 6.13 39.35 -21.45
C ASN A 676 6.17 40.78 -20.87
N GLY A 677 5.05 41.25 -20.31
CA GLY A 677 4.89 42.62 -19.80
C GLY A 677 4.57 43.71 -20.85
N GLU A 678 4.55 43.40 -22.15
CA GLU A 678 4.16 44.36 -23.20
C GLU A 678 2.63 44.57 -23.20
N GLU A 679 2.17 45.83 -23.25
CA GLU A 679 0.73 46.16 -23.23
C GLU A 679 0.03 45.78 -24.55
N LEU A 680 -1.25 45.42 -24.49
CA LEU A 680 -2.03 45.06 -25.68
C LEU A 680 -2.35 46.33 -26.52
N PRO A 681 -1.97 46.38 -27.82
CA PRO A 681 -2.27 47.51 -28.71
C PRO A 681 -3.77 47.82 -28.82
N LEU A 682 -4.12 49.10 -28.99
CA LEU A 682 -5.50 49.59 -28.91
C LEU A 682 -6.47 48.86 -29.86
N GLU A 683 -6.04 48.64 -31.09
CA GLU A 683 -6.76 47.94 -32.16
C GLU A 683 -6.96 46.43 -31.87
N ARG A 684 -6.14 45.86 -30.98
CA ARG A 684 -6.22 44.47 -30.51
C ARG A 684 -6.99 44.34 -29.20
N ARG A 685 -7.53 45.41 -28.61
CA ARG A 685 -8.24 45.32 -27.32
C ARG A 685 -9.64 44.70 -27.48
N PRO A 686 -10.04 43.77 -26.59
CA PRO A 686 -11.42 43.30 -26.52
C PRO A 686 -12.37 44.43 -26.06
N CYS A 687 -13.67 44.23 -26.24
CA CYS A 687 -14.67 45.08 -25.59
C CYS A 687 -14.85 44.68 -24.11
N ILE A 688 -15.46 45.57 -23.32
CA ILE A 688 -15.78 45.34 -21.90
C ILE A 688 -16.56 44.03 -21.75
N THR A 689 -17.68 43.89 -22.47
CA THR A 689 -18.57 42.72 -22.35
C THR A 689 -17.90 41.39 -22.70
N TYR A 690 -16.98 41.38 -23.68
CA TYR A 690 -16.28 40.17 -24.10
C TYR A 690 -15.23 39.74 -23.07
N LEU A 691 -14.46 40.71 -22.55
CA LEU A 691 -13.51 40.47 -21.47
C LEU A 691 -14.23 40.05 -20.18
N ASP A 692 -15.37 40.67 -19.86
CA ASP A 692 -16.26 40.27 -18.77
C ASP A 692 -16.71 38.81 -18.89
N CYS A 693 -17.05 38.33 -20.10
CA CYS A 693 -17.39 36.92 -20.31
C CYS A 693 -16.19 36.01 -20.02
N ILE A 694 -14.99 36.38 -20.46
CA ILE A 694 -13.76 35.60 -20.18
C ILE A 694 -13.48 35.56 -18.67
N ILE A 695 -13.53 36.70 -17.97
CA ILE A 695 -13.23 36.79 -16.53
C ILE A 695 -14.32 36.09 -15.70
N LYS A 696 -15.61 36.31 -15.99
CA LYS A 696 -16.71 35.62 -15.28
C LYS A 696 -16.66 34.12 -15.52
N GLY A 697 -16.39 33.67 -16.75
CA GLY A 697 -16.19 32.27 -17.05
C GLY A 697 -14.97 31.66 -16.36
N ALA A 698 -13.87 32.41 -16.25
CA ALA A 698 -12.68 31.96 -15.53
C ALA A 698 -12.95 31.76 -14.03
N VAL A 699 -13.68 32.70 -13.39
CA VAL A 699 -14.13 32.58 -12.00
C VAL A 699 -15.14 31.43 -11.83
N GLU A 700 -16.15 31.34 -12.71
CA GLU A 700 -17.20 30.31 -12.66
C GLU A 700 -16.66 28.89 -12.88
N CYS A 701 -15.55 28.76 -13.60
CA CYS A 701 -14.86 27.51 -13.83
C CYS A 701 -13.73 27.22 -12.83
N GLU A 702 -13.49 28.09 -11.84
CA GLU A 702 -12.43 27.93 -10.83
C GLU A 702 -11.02 27.82 -11.46
N LEU A 703 -10.72 28.66 -12.45
CA LEU A 703 -9.35 28.82 -12.97
C LEU A 703 -8.41 29.37 -11.86
N PRO A 704 -7.09 29.12 -11.92
CA PRO A 704 -6.17 29.56 -10.86
C PRO A 704 -6.20 31.08 -10.64
N GLU A 705 -6.26 31.51 -9.38
CA GLU A 705 -6.42 32.91 -8.98
C GLU A 705 -5.41 33.85 -9.67
N TYR A 706 -4.13 33.45 -9.75
CA TYR A 706 -3.10 34.25 -10.42
C TYR A 706 -3.41 34.50 -11.90
N TYR A 707 -4.04 33.54 -12.58
CA TYR A 707 -4.40 33.65 -14.00
C TYR A 707 -5.64 34.54 -14.17
N ILE A 708 -6.59 34.48 -13.23
CA ILE A 708 -7.73 35.40 -13.16
C ILE A 708 -7.22 36.85 -12.96
N GLU A 709 -6.23 37.06 -12.11
CA GLU A 709 -5.57 38.37 -11.92
C GLU A 709 -4.81 38.84 -13.17
N GLU A 710 -4.17 37.96 -13.94
CA GLU A 710 -3.60 38.34 -15.24
C GLU A 710 -4.70 38.68 -16.28
N LEU A 711 -5.82 37.95 -16.31
CA LEU A 711 -6.95 38.27 -17.19
C LEU A 711 -7.56 39.65 -16.88
N LYS A 712 -7.67 40.01 -15.60
CA LYS A 712 -8.14 41.34 -15.13
C LYS A 712 -7.25 42.50 -15.56
N LYS A 713 -5.97 42.26 -15.88
CA LYS A 713 -5.02 43.29 -16.36
C LYS A 713 -5.12 43.58 -17.86
N ILE A 714 -5.88 42.79 -18.62
CA ILE A 714 -6.03 42.99 -20.07
C ILE A 714 -6.82 44.28 -20.33
N PRO A 715 -6.26 45.27 -21.05
CA PRO A 715 -6.98 46.52 -21.29
C PRO A 715 -8.04 46.32 -22.39
N HIS A 716 -9.23 46.88 -22.16
CA HIS A 716 -10.34 46.86 -23.12
C HIS A 716 -10.43 48.16 -23.93
N ASN A 717 -11.12 48.15 -25.06
CA ASN A 717 -11.33 49.31 -25.93
C ASN A 717 -12.45 50.27 -25.47
N GLY A 718 -13.09 49.99 -24.32
CA GLY A 718 -14.17 50.81 -23.75
C GLY A 718 -15.56 50.61 -24.37
N GLN A 719 -15.68 49.81 -25.43
CA GLN A 719 -16.97 49.47 -26.03
C GLN A 719 -17.70 48.37 -25.24
N ILE A 720 -19.02 48.29 -25.41
CA ILE A 720 -19.86 47.16 -25.01
C ILE A 720 -20.33 46.37 -26.23
N ALA A 721 -20.70 45.10 -26.05
CA ALA A 721 -21.20 44.27 -27.14
C ALA A 721 -22.48 44.85 -27.79
N SER A 722 -22.76 44.42 -29.02
CA SER A 722 -23.97 44.80 -29.74
C SER A 722 -25.25 44.38 -28.98
N ALA A 723 -26.35 45.12 -29.14
CA ALA A 723 -27.61 44.86 -28.45
C ALA A 723 -28.09 43.40 -28.62
N LYS A 724 -28.00 42.86 -29.83
CA LYS A 724 -28.32 41.46 -30.15
C LYS A 724 -27.44 40.43 -29.43
N MET A 725 -26.18 40.78 -29.12
CA MET A 725 -25.29 39.92 -28.33
C MET A 725 -25.58 40.01 -26.84
N LEU A 726 -25.90 41.21 -26.33
CA LEU A 726 -26.34 41.41 -24.95
C LEU A 726 -27.67 40.69 -24.67
N GLU A 727 -28.63 40.76 -25.60
CA GLU A 727 -29.88 40.01 -25.53
C GLU A 727 -29.64 38.50 -25.42
N LYS A 728 -28.78 37.93 -26.27
CA LYS A 728 -28.36 36.51 -26.20
C LYS A 728 -27.68 36.12 -24.89
N LEU A 729 -26.91 37.02 -24.28
CA LEU A 729 -26.27 36.77 -22.98
C LEU A 729 -27.24 36.91 -21.81
N ASN A 730 -28.33 37.64 -21.98
CA ASN A 730 -29.34 37.88 -20.95
C ASN A 730 -30.52 36.89 -21.03
N SER A 731 -30.89 36.41 -22.21
CA SER A 731 -31.90 35.34 -22.37
C SER A 731 -31.50 34.05 -21.64
N GLN A 732 -32.46 33.43 -20.96
CA GLN A 732 -32.34 32.31 -19.99
C GLN A 732 -31.77 32.70 -18.62
#